data_AF-A0A7J9CNU5-F1
#
_entry.id   AF-A0A7J9CNU5-F1
#
_cell.length_a   1.000
_cell.length_b   1.000
_cell.length_c   1.000
_cell.angle_alpha   90.00
_cell.angle_beta   90.00
_cell.angle_gamma   90.00
#
_symmetry.space_group_name_H-M   'P 1'
#
loop_
_entity.id
_entity.type
_entity.pdbx_description
1 polymer ?
#
loop_
_entity_poly.entity_id
_entity_poly.type
_entity_poly.pdbx_seq_one_letter_code
_entity_poly.pdbx_strand_id
1 'polypeptide(L)'
;MGQLQRFDIADCMCLRELIFTEEIKVEEEERKDVICFPQLNSLRIGNLPNLIFFCSGNYNIEFPLLKELEIEGCPRLKAFISQTSNQSGMQALFNEKVVVPSLETMTIFQLSNVKMIFQNDLPSDSFQNLRKLSVSGCESLKILFPASIVKHLLQLEDLSIIKCGVEEIVSEGEGVEEQPMRFEFPKVSSLVVEDLKQLKCPYKGQHTILWPMLKTLRTNCSALLMIMALEDVRLMQERKGNGEAAMLIEEIIPNLEQLRLRDLVGDVDQFPPNLFPHIKVLKGHHGGSPFIFFFLRRFYNLKSLEFDSFDFEHVVPCKGDVGTPSPIKNLQLTSSKNLKHIWKKDSELGHILSNLRTLTIKNCDDLINLGASSVSFQNLTTLEVSCCKMMTNLVTPLVFEKMVQLITMRVSDCTKITEIVANEGDYHQTIVVRNLKCLQLSNLESLTSFCPGSYTFNFLCLEEVVVEGCPKLKIFSEGVLNTPQLQQVKLNSFVKKGCWAGDLNTTLQLLNIKKVGCHGLGALTISDTFPELIEIWKKCPRAVLKLTYLGKIKFYKCSSLKCIFTSSMLLSLKLLWRIEVKECNTMEQVIREDEEEATVHEFTFPKLSSVEIEACSNLTNFYLGSRALEFPNLSDIAIAGCPKMTAFSSLISRKSDKVVGEQGVEDNTTTLFCNK
;
A
#
# COMPACT_ATOMS: atom_id res chain seq x y z
N MET A 1 1.16 29.86 -8.17
CA MET A 1 1.17 28.38 -8.35
C MET A 1 2.31 27.83 -9.22
N GLY A 2 2.94 28.59 -10.14
CA GLY A 2 3.79 28.04 -11.21
C GLY A 2 5.05 27.22 -10.84
N GLN A 3 5.41 27.04 -9.57
CA GLN A 3 6.47 26.13 -9.11
C GLN A 3 5.97 24.92 -8.29
N LEU A 4 4.66 24.78 -8.10
CA LEU A 4 4.07 23.70 -7.29
C LEU A 4 4.30 22.35 -7.99
N GLN A 5 5.00 21.42 -7.32
CA GLN A 5 5.38 20.10 -7.83
C GLN A 5 4.56 18.96 -7.20
N ARG A 6 4.17 19.11 -5.93
CA ARG A 6 3.34 18.16 -5.19
C ARG A 6 2.23 18.90 -4.46
N PHE A 7 1.00 18.44 -4.63
CA PHE A 7 -0.16 18.96 -3.90
C PHE A 7 -1.01 17.81 -3.36
N ASP A 8 -0.93 17.61 -2.05
CA ASP A 8 -1.69 16.59 -1.32
C ASP A 8 -2.70 17.27 -0.38
N ILE A 9 -3.98 16.92 -0.49
CA ILE A 9 -5.02 17.36 0.44
C ILE A 9 -5.93 16.22 0.89
N ALA A 10 -6.18 16.11 2.19
CA ALA A 10 -6.93 15.03 2.83
C ALA A 10 -7.82 15.51 4.00
N ASP A 11 -8.96 14.84 4.19
CA ASP A 11 -9.88 14.95 5.34
C ASP A 11 -10.43 16.37 5.65
N CYS A 12 -10.38 17.28 4.68
CA CYS A 12 -10.82 18.67 4.82
C CYS A 12 -12.34 18.80 4.60
N MET A 13 -13.11 18.36 5.60
CA MET A 13 -14.57 18.20 5.57
C MET A 13 -15.38 19.41 5.06
N CYS A 14 -14.88 20.63 5.25
CA CYS A 14 -15.55 21.86 4.83
C CYS A 14 -15.41 22.22 3.34
N LEU A 15 -14.47 21.63 2.59
CA LEU A 15 -14.24 22.01 1.19
C LEU A 15 -15.32 21.46 0.26
N ARG A 16 -15.88 22.32 -0.59
CA ARG A 16 -16.78 21.94 -1.70
C ARG A 16 -16.07 21.89 -3.06
N GLU A 17 -15.06 22.74 -3.22
CA GLU A 17 -14.31 22.97 -4.47
C GLU A 17 -12.84 23.31 -4.11
N LEU A 18 -11.88 22.91 -4.95
CA LEU A 18 -10.45 23.17 -4.69
C LEU A 18 -9.96 24.44 -5.41
N ILE A 19 -10.46 24.67 -6.62
CA ILE A 19 -10.24 25.90 -7.38
C ILE A 19 -11.60 26.57 -7.60
N PHE A 20 -11.68 27.87 -7.28
CA PHE A 20 -12.83 28.71 -7.59
C PHE A 20 -12.38 30.00 -8.26
N THR A 21 -13.21 30.44 -9.20
CA THR A 21 -13.04 31.62 -10.01
C THR A 21 -14.35 32.41 -9.93
N GLU A 22 -14.28 33.69 -9.55
CA GLU A 22 -15.44 34.56 -9.67
C GLU A 22 -15.87 34.64 -11.14
N GLU A 23 -17.11 34.27 -11.47
CA GLU A 23 -17.68 34.50 -12.79
C GLU A 23 -17.84 36.00 -13.02
N ILE A 24 -16.79 36.64 -13.54
CA ILE A 24 -16.88 38.03 -14.00
C ILE A 24 -17.83 38.04 -15.20
N LYS A 25 -19.05 38.51 -14.98
CA LYS A 25 -20.07 38.72 -16.02
C LYS A 25 -19.68 39.90 -16.90
N VAL A 26 -18.67 39.69 -17.75
CA VAL A 26 -18.41 40.49 -18.94
C VAL A 26 -19.22 39.85 -20.06
N GLU A 27 -20.09 40.63 -20.69
CA GLU A 27 -20.77 40.21 -21.91
C GLU A 27 -19.75 40.20 -23.07
N GLU A 28 -19.86 39.24 -23.99
CA GLU A 28 -19.07 39.11 -25.22
C GLU A 28 -17.55 38.79 -25.07
N GLU A 29 -17.21 37.52 -24.78
CA GLU A 29 -16.27 36.71 -25.61
C GLU A 29 -16.16 35.23 -25.12
N GLU A 30 -15.85 34.27 -26.02
CA GLU A 30 -15.48 32.90 -25.63
C GLU A 30 -14.06 32.84 -25.02
N ARG A 31 -13.88 33.38 -23.81
CA ARG A 31 -12.63 33.18 -23.06
C ARG A 31 -12.48 31.72 -22.62
N LYS A 32 -11.77 30.96 -23.44
CA LYS A 32 -11.20 29.64 -23.12
C LYS A 32 -9.99 29.82 -22.22
N ASP A 33 -10.17 30.50 -21.09
CA ASP A 33 -9.11 30.75 -20.11
C ASP A 33 -8.59 29.39 -19.59
N VAL A 34 -7.26 29.24 -19.59
CA VAL A 34 -6.58 27.97 -19.29
C VAL A 34 -5.90 28.07 -17.92
N ILE A 35 -6.27 27.17 -17.01
CA ILE A 35 -5.61 27.02 -15.71
C ILE A 35 -4.49 25.97 -15.89
N CYS A 36 -3.27 26.44 -16.12
CA CYS A 36 -2.10 25.57 -16.32
C CYS A 36 -1.32 25.35 -15.02
N PHE A 37 -0.97 24.10 -14.73
CA PHE A 37 -0.10 23.69 -13.63
C PHE A 37 1.25 23.19 -14.20
N PRO A 38 2.14 24.09 -14.65
CA PRO A 38 3.27 23.76 -15.53
C PRO A 38 4.39 22.94 -14.87
N GLN A 39 4.37 22.76 -13.54
CA GLN A 39 5.39 22.03 -12.78
C GLN A 39 4.82 20.93 -11.88
N LEU A 40 3.50 20.73 -11.85
CA LEU A 40 2.85 19.78 -10.94
C LEU A 40 3.10 18.35 -11.42
N ASN A 41 3.84 17.57 -10.63
CA ASN A 41 4.21 16.18 -10.91
C ASN A 41 3.30 15.18 -10.18
N SER A 42 2.75 15.55 -9.01
CA SER A 42 1.93 14.67 -8.15
C SER A 42 0.74 15.45 -7.55
N LEU A 43 -0.47 14.89 -7.65
CA LEU A 43 -1.72 15.46 -7.14
C LEU A 43 -2.51 14.40 -6.36
N ARG A 44 -2.76 14.62 -5.07
CA ARG A 44 -3.51 13.71 -4.19
C ARG A 44 -4.70 14.43 -3.54
N ILE A 45 -5.89 13.85 -3.68
CA ILE A 45 -7.16 14.38 -3.15
C ILE A 45 -7.86 13.26 -2.37
N GLY A 46 -7.82 13.29 -1.04
CA GLY A 46 -8.34 12.25 -0.16
C GLY A 46 -9.50 12.70 0.74
N ASN A 47 -10.47 11.83 0.99
CA ASN A 47 -11.47 11.98 2.06
C ASN A 47 -12.15 13.36 2.13
N LEU A 48 -12.53 13.94 0.98
CA LEU A 48 -13.25 15.22 0.92
C LEU A 48 -14.75 14.96 0.67
N PRO A 49 -15.57 14.71 1.71
CA PRO A 49 -16.95 14.25 1.54
C PRO A 49 -17.89 15.29 0.92
N ASN A 50 -17.51 16.58 0.94
CA ASN A 50 -18.28 17.67 0.35
C ASN A 50 -17.78 18.13 -1.03
N LEU A 51 -16.67 17.59 -1.53
CA LEU A 51 -16.13 17.92 -2.85
C LEU A 51 -17.14 17.52 -3.95
N ILE A 52 -17.50 18.45 -4.83
CA ILE A 52 -18.41 18.20 -5.96
C ILE A 52 -17.65 18.19 -7.30
N PHE A 53 -16.67 19.09 -7.42
CA PHE A 53 -15.76 19.27 -8.56
C PHE A 53 -14.35 19.62 -8.05
N PHE A 54 -13.30 19.38 -8.84
CA PHE A 54 -11.97 19.95 -8.58
C PHE A 54 -11.97 21.47 -8.86
N CYS A 55 -12.55 21.87 -9.99
CA CYS A 55 -12.74 23.27 -10.39
C CYS A 55 -14.19 23.54 -10.81
N SER A 56 -14.75 24.63 -10.30
CA SER A 56 -15.97 25.26 -10.83
C SER A 56 -15.64 26.23 -11.98
N GLY A 57 -16.67 26.66 -12.73
CA GLY A 57 -16.49 27.51 -13.92
C GLY A 57 -16.09 26.75 -15.20
N ASN A 58 -16.12 27.46 -16.33
CA ASN A 58 -15.98 26.90 -17.68
C ASN A 58 -14.53 26.92 -18.21
N TYR A 59 -13.57 26.47 -17.41
CA TYR A 59 -12.14 26.54 -17.71
C TYR A 59 -11.60 25.24 -18.31
N ASN A 60 -10.53 25.35 -19.11
CA ASN A 60 -9.69 24.21 -19.47
C ASN A 60 -8.58 24.09 -18.42
N ILE A 61 -8.20 22.87 -18.02
CA ILE A 61 -7.11 22.64 -17.06
C ILE A 61 -6.05 21.75 -17.67
N GLU A 62 -4.82 22.26 -17.65
CA GLU A 62 -3.64 21.59 -18.18
C GLU A 62 -2.67 21.21 -17.05
N PHE A 63 -2.21 19.96 -17.08
CA PHE A 63 -1.16 19.47 -16.20
C PHE A 63 -0.01 18.85 -17.03
N PRO A 64 0.85 19.66 -17.67
CA PRO A 64 1.82 19.16 -18.65
C PRO A 64 2.82 18.14 -18.12
N LEU A 65 3.14 18.18 -16.81
CA LEU A 65 4.14 17.30 -16.19
C LEU A 65 3.57 16.34 -15.13
N LEU A 66 2.25 16.28 -14.95
CA LEU A 66 1.63 15.46 -13.90
C LEU A 66 1.81 13.98 -14.22
N LYS A 67 2.54 13.27 -13.35
CA LYS A 67 2.85 11.84 -13.43
C LYS A 67 1.97 10.99 -12.53
N GLU A 68 1.60 11.51 -11.36
CA GLU A 68 0.83 10.79 -10.34
C GLU A 68 -0.46 11.54 -10.01
N LEU A 69 -1.61 10.87 -10.15
CA LEU A 69 -2.92 11.38 -9.75
C LEU A 69 -3.63 10.38 -8.85
N GLU A 70 -4.00 10.81 -7.65
CA GLU A 70 -4.75 9.99 -6.69
C GLU A 70 -6.00 10.73 -6.20
N ILE A 71 -7.16 10.09 -6.32
CA ILE A 71 -8.44 10.61 -5.84
C ILE A 71 -9.12 9.53 -4.97
N GLU A 72 -9.21 9.77 -3.67
CA GLU A 72 -9.68 8.85 -2.64
C GLU A 72 -10.85 9.47 -1.85
N GLY A 73 -11.86 8.67 -1.50
CA GLY A 73 -12.83 9.01 -0.44
C GLY A 73 -13.67 10.26 -0.68
N CYS A 74 -13.94 10.62 -1.95
CA CYS A 74 -14.71 11.80 -2.35
C CYS A 74 -16.11 11.42 -2.88
N PRO A 75 -17.04 10.92 -2.03
CA PRO A 75 -18.32 10.33 -2.48
C PRO A 75 -19.25 11.28 -3.24
N ARG A 76 -19.13 12.61 -3.05
CA ARG A 76 -19.96 13.61 -3.74
C ARG A 76 -19.39 14.07 -5.09
N LEU A 77 -18.13 13.74 -5.40
CA LEU A 77 -17.46 14.13 -6.65
C LEU A 77 -18.18 13.52 -7.85
N LYS A 78 -18.54 14.37 -8.83
CA LYS A 78 -19.25 13.94 -10.05
C LYS A 78 -18.37 13.92 -11.28
N ALA A 79 -17.65 15.01 -11.49
CA ALA A 79 -16.71 15.23 -12.59
C ALA A 79 -15.52 16.05 -12.06
N PHE A 80 -14.38 16.00 -12.74
CA PHE A 80 -13.21 16.78 -12.34
C PHE A 80 -13.46 18.28 -12.59
N ILE A 81 -13.99 18.65 -13.75
CA ILE A 81 -14.38 20.02 -14.12
C ILE A 81 -15.91 20.10 -14.26
N SER A 82 -16.50 21.22 -13.86
CA SER A 82 -17.92 21.48 -14.11
C SER A 82 -18.23 21.66 -15.62
N GLN A 83 -19.31 21.05 -16.10
CA GLN A 83 -19.86 21.25 -17.44
C GLN A 83 -21.22 21.95 -17.33
N THR A 84 -21.40 23.01 -18.13
CA THR A 84 -22.64 23.80 -18.24
C THR A 84 -23.61 23.24 -19.30
N SER A 85 -23.22 22.22 -20.05
CA SER A 85 -23.98 21.60 -21.13
C SER A 85 -25.05 20.62 -20.60
N ASN A 86 -26.32 20.90 -20.88
CA ASN A 86 -27.47 20.07 -20.50
C ASN A 86 -27.63 18.78 -21.34
N GLN A 87 -26.55 18.02 -21.54
CA GLN A 87 -26.63 16.70 -22.20
C GLN A 87 -26.95 15.62 -21.15
N SER A 88 -28.02 14.87 -21.35
CA SER A 88 -28.55 13.88 -20.39
C SER A 88 -27.79 12.53 -20.38
N GLY A 89 -26.49 12.55 -20.67
CA GLY A 89 -25.63 11.36 -20.74
C GLY A 89 -25.11 10.88 -19.39
N MET A 90 -24.36 9.77 -19.41
CA MET A 90 -23.57 9.33 -18.26
C MET A 90 -22.34 10.24 -18.11
N GLN A 91 -22.40 11.19 -17.18
CA GLN A 91 -21.27 12.06 -16.84
C GLN A 91 -20.05 11.24 -16.40
N ALA A 92 -18.91 11.51 -17.02
CA ALA A 92 -17.62 10.89 -16.73
C ALA A 92 -16.78 11.76 -15.78
N LEU A 93 -15.79 11.16 -15.13
CA LEU A 93 -14.86 11.89 -14.26
C LEU A 93 -13.95 12.85 -15.06
N PHE A 94 -13.40 12.39 -16.18
CA PHE A 94 -12.57 13.18 -17.10
C PHE A 94 -13.23 13.36 -18.46
N ASN A 95 -13.11 14.56 -19.01
CA ASN A 95 -13.78 15.06 -20.21
C ASN A 95 -12.79 15.80 -21.13
N GLU A 96 -13.31 16.44 -22.18
CA GLU A 96 -12.54 17.18 -23.18
C GLU A 96 -11.67 18.34 -22.64
N LYS A 97 -11.90 18.80 -21.40
CA LYS A 97 -11.26 19.98 -20.80
C LYS A 97 -10.05 19.67 -19.92
N VAL A 98 -9.72 18.39 -19.73
CA VAL A 98 -8.62 17.95 -18.85
C VAL A 98 -7.46 17.38 -19.68
N VAL A 99 -6.35 18.12 -19.71
CA VAL A 99 -5.17 17.78 -20.51
C VAL A 99 -4.06 17.27 -19.60
N VAL A 100 -3.77 15.96 -19.70
CA VAL A 100 -2.86 15.21 -18.80
C VAL A 100 -1.93 14.28 -19.62
N PRO A 101 -0.99 14.84 -20.41
CA PRO A 101 -0.20 14.08 -21.37
C PRO A 101 0.90 13.22 -20.72
N SER A 102 1.42 13.65 -19.57
CA SER A 102 2.54 12.99 -18.86
C SER A 102 2.12 12.01 -17.77
N LEU A 103 0.83 11.68 -17.65
CA LEU A 103 0.31 10.88 -16.53
C LEU A 103 0.76 9.43 -16.64
N GLU A 104 1.55 8.97 -15.67
CA GLU A 104 2.10 7.61 -15.60
C GLU A 104 1.30 6.71 -14.65
N THR A 105 0.74 7.26 -13.56
CA THR A 105 -0.02 6.54 -12.53
C THR A 105 -1.30 7.27 -12.17
N MET A 106 -2.43 6.56 -12.21
CA MET A 106 -3.73 7.00 -11.72
C MET A 106 -4.29 6.02 -10.67
N THR A 107 -4.71 6.55 -9.53
CA THR A 107 -5.42 5.82 -8.46
C THR A 107 -6.76 6.48 -8.17
N ILE A 108 -7.85 5.71 -8.19
CA ILE A 108 -9.20 6.15 -7.90
C ILE A 108 -9.81 5.23 -6.84
N PHE A 109 -10.23 5.78 -5.70
CA PHE A 109 -10.74 5.02 -4.57
C PHE A 109 -12.04 5.60 -3.99
N GLN A 110 -13.05 4.76 -3.77
CA GLN A 110 -14.32 5.10 -3.09
C GLN A 110 -15.09 6.29 -3.68
N LEU A 111 -15.07 6.46 -5.01
CA LEU A 111 -15.91 7.46 -5.69
C LEU A 111 -17.32 6.92 -5.95
N SER A 112 -18.25 7.20 -5.02
CA SER A 112 -19.62 6.66 -5.01
C SER A 112 -20.53 7.16 -6.14
N ASN A 113 -20.28 8.34 -6.72
CA ASN A 113 -21.13 8.94 -7.76
C ASN A 113 -20.63 8.75 -9.20
N VAL A 114 -19.36 8.37 -9.38
CA VAL A 114 -18.73 8.29 -10.71
C VAL A 114 -19.22 7.05 -11.45
N LYS A 115 -19.81 7.24 -12.64
CA LYS A 115 -20.38 6.16 -13.46
C LYS A 115 -19.46 5.67 -14.59
N MET A 116 -18.58 6.54 -15.06
CA MET A 116 -17.51 6.31 -16.05
C MET A 116 -16.30 7.16 -15.65
N ILE A 117 -15.08 6.67 -15.85
CA ILE A 117 -13.87 7.46 -15.58
C ILE A 117 -13.54 8.38 -16.77
N PHE A 118 -13.72 7.88 -17.99
CA PHE A 118 -13.36 8.55 -19.24
C PHE A 118 -14.61 8.82 -20.09
N GLN A 119 -14.72 10.02 -20.66
CA GLN A 119 -15.65 10.34 -21.74
C GLN A 119 -15.18 9.70 -23.06
N ASN A 120 -16.08 9.51 -24.03
CA ASN A 120 -15.75 8.92 -25.34
C ASN A 120 -14.69 9.75 -26.11
N ASP A 121 -14.83 11.08 -26.03
CA ASP A 121 -13.96 12.07 -26.65
C ASP A 121 -13.05 12.71 -25.59
N LEU A 122 -11.76 12.37 -25.64
CA LEU A 122 -10.70 12.98 -24.82
C LEU A 122 -9.67 13.66 -25.73
N PRO A 123 -8.89 14.64 -25.21
CA PRO A 123 -7.76 15.20 -25.94
C PRO A 123 -6.80 14.08 -26.36
N SER A 124 -6.33 14.11 -27.61
CA SER A 124 -5.56 13.01 -28.22
C SER A 124 -4.36 12.56 -27.38
N ASP A 125 -3.72 13.51 -26.70
CA ASP A 125 -2.43 13.33 -26.05
C ASP A 125 -2.59 12.94 -24.56
N SER A 126 -3.78 13.12 -23.99
CA SER A 126 -4.08 12.75 -22.60
C SER A 126 -4.01 11.22 -22.39
N PHE A 127 -3.48 10.82 -21.25
CA PHE A 127 -3.37 9.41 -20.81
C PHE A 127 -2.49 8.48 -21.68
N GLN A 128 -1.88 8.96 -22.79
CA GLN A 128 -1.02 8.12 -23.64
C GLN A 128 0.16 7.47 -22.89
N ASN A 129 0.66 8.11 -21.83
CA ASN A 129 1.77 7.62 -21.02
C ASN A 129 1.35 6.79 -19.79
N LEU A 130 0.06 6.46 -19.64
CA LEU A 130 -0.47 5.80 -18.44
C LEU A 130 0.03 4.36 -18.32
N ARG A 131 0.94 4.14 -17.37
CA ARG A 131 1.52 2.82 -17.02
C ARG A 131 0.68 2.08 -15.99
N LYS A 132 0.01 2.81 -15.10
CA LYS A 132 -0.68 2.23 -13.96
C LYS A 132 -2.05 2.84 -13.74
N LEU A 133 -3.09 1.98 -13.72
CA LEU A 133 -4.44 2.36 -13.33
C LEU A 133 -4.94 1.46 -12.21
N SER A 134 -5.30 2.06 -11.07
CA SER A 134 -5.89 1.36 -9.92
C SER A 134 -7.23 1.97 -9.53
N VAL A 135 -8.32 1.26 -9.75
CA VAL A 135 -9.69 1.68 -9.42
C VAL A 135 -10.28 0.75 -8.37
N SER A 136 -10.77 1.27 -7.25
CA SER A 136 -11.32 0.43 -6.19
C SER A 136 -12.44 1.06 -5.36
N GLY A 137 -13.42 0.27 -4.92
CA GLY A 137 -14.56 0.73 -4.12
C GLY A 137 -15.54 1.66 -4.85
N CYS A 138 -15.49 1.74 -6.18
CA CYS A 138 -16.35 2.59 -6.99
C CYS A 138 -17.64 1.83 -7.38
N GLU A 139 -18.61 1.79 -6.46
CA GLU A 139 -19.81 0.94 -6.60
C GLU A 139 -20.78 1.37 -7.71
N SER A 140 -20.74 2.64 -8.16
CA SER A 140 -21.56 3.14 -9.29
C SER A 140 -20.88 3.07 -10.67
N LEU A 141 -19.59 2.73 -10.73
CA LEU A 141 -18.81 2.70 -11.97
C LEU A 141 -19.23 1.49 -12.82
N LYS A 142 -19.88 1.73 -13.96
CA LYS A 142 -20.44 0.67 -14.82
C LYS A 142 -19.47 0.16 -15.89
N ILE A 143 -18.75 1.09 -16.53
CA ILE A 143 -17.82 0.84 -17.63
C ILE A 143 -16.47 1.40 -17.19
N LEU A 144 -15.40 0.61 -17.33
CA LEU A 144 -14.05 1.09 -17.06
C LEU A 144 -13.47 1.86 -18.24
N PHE A 145 -13.48 1.28 -19.45
CA PHE A 145 -12.95 1.90 -20.66
C PHE A 145 -14.02 1.99 -21.77
N PRO A 146 -14.29 3.18 -22.32
CA PRO A 146 -14.92 3.28 -23.64
C PRO A 146 -14.00 2.67 -24.71
N ALA A 147 -14.56 2.00 -25.72
CA ALA A 147 -13.79 1.41 -26.82
C ALA A 147 -12.83 2.41 -27.51
N SER A 148 -13.24 3.69 -27.62
CA SER A 148 -12.45 4.78 -28.20
C SER A 148 -11.15 5.09 -27.46
N ILE A 149 -11.04 4.70 -26.17
CA ILE A 149 -9.91 5.04 -25.29
C ILE A 149 -8.85 3.92 -25.24
N VAL A 150 -9.20 2.67 -25.56
CA VAL A 150 -8.26 1.53 -25.53
C VAL A 150 -7.02 1.79 -26.40
N LYS A 151 -7.20 2.42 -27.57
CA LYS A 151 -6.12 2.82 -28.49
C LYS A 151 -5.09 3.81 -27.90
N HIS A 152 -5.42 4.50 -26.80
CA HIS A 152 -4.51 5.41 -26.11
C HIS A 152 -3.74 4.72 -24.95
N LEU A 153 -4.18 3.55 -24.49
CA LEU A 153 -3.64 2.87 -23.29
C LEU A 153 -2.47 1.90 -23.58
N LEU A 154 -1.74 2.13 -24.68
CA LEU A 154 -0.67 1.24 -25.17
C LEU A 154 0.58 1.18 -24.26
N GLN A 155 0.66 2.05 -23.25
CA GLN A 155 1.73 2.05 -22.25
C GLN A 155 1.35 1.36 -20.92
N LEU A 156 0.11 0.86 -20.79
CA LEU A 156 -0.40 0.30 -19.53
C LEU A 156 0.33 -1.01 -19.17
N GLU A 157 0.91 -1.05 -17.97
CA GLU A 157 1.76 -2.12 -17.43
C GLU A 157 1.13 -2.79 -16.18
N ASP A 158 0.43 -1.99 -15.36
CA ASP A 158 -0.31 -2.39 -14.14
C ASP A 158 -1.80 -1.98 -14.28
N LEU A 159 -2.73 -2.94 -14.24
CA LEU A 159 -4.18 -2.68 -14.16
C LEU A 159 -4.80 -3.32 -12.91
N SER A 160 -5.55 -2.55 -12.12
CA SER A 160 -6.20 -3.02 -10.90
C SER A 160 -7.64 -2.51 -10.77
N ILE A 161 -8.59 -3.43 -10.58
CA ILE A 161 -10.03 -3.19 -10.44
C ILE A 161 -10.53 -4.01 -9.23
N ILE A 162 -10.94 -3.36 -8.13
CA ILE A 162 -11.27 -4.06 -6.87
C ILE A 162 -12.56 -3.51 -6.25
N LYS A 163 -13.59 -4.34 -6.02
CA LYS A 163 -14.87 -3.91 -5.40
C LYS A 163 -15.56 -2.75 -6.14
N CYS A 164 -15.55 -2.76 -7.47
CA CYS A 164 -16.27 -1.77 -8.27
C CYS A 164 -17.57 -2.35 -8.85
N GLY A 165 -18.52 -1.48 -9.21
CA GLY A 165 -19.80 -1.85 -9.82
C GLY A 165 -19.73 -2.23 -11.31
N VAL A 166 -18.53 -2.54 -11.80
CA VAL A 166 -18.24 -2.66 -13.24
C VAL A 166 -19.03 -3.83 -13.83
N GLU A 167 -19.86 -3.52 -14.83
CA GLU A 167 -20.62 -4.50 -15.61
C GLU A 167 -19.81 -5.02 -16.80
N GLU A 168 -18.97 -4.15 -17.39
CA GLU A 168 -18.12 -4.37 -18.57
C GLU A 168 -16.76 -3.68 -18.42
N ILE A 169 -15.65 -4.35 -18.79
CA ILE A 169 -14.30 -3.75 -18.73
C ILE A 169 -14.10 -2.81 -19.92
N VAL A 170 -14.49 -3.24 -21.13
CA VAL A 170 -14.48 -2.42 -22.35
C VAL A 170 -15.90 -2.34 -22.92
N SER A 171 -16.35 -1.14 -23.27
CA SER A 171 -17.67 -0.94 -23.89
C SER A 171 -17.73 -1.45 -25.33
N GLU A 172 -18.96 -1.61 -25.82
CA GLU A 172 -19.25 -1.57 -27.26
C GLU A 172 -18.88 -0.19 -27.85
N GLY A 173 -18.56 -0.13 -29.15
CA GLY A 173 -18.18 1.11 -29.83
C GLY A 173 -19.36 1.83 -30.47
N GLU A 174 -19.43 3.16 -30.33
CA GLU A 174 -20.43 3.97 -31.03
C GLU A 174 -20.07 4.13 -32.52
N GLY A 175 -20.89 3.55 -33.40
CA GLY A 175 -20.82 3.76 -34.85
C GLY A 175 -20.19 2.62 -35.65
N VAL A 176 -20.97 1.56 -35.89
CA VAL A 176 -20.73 0.48 -36.86
C VAL A 176 -19.50 -0.41 -36.58
N GLU A 177 -19.74 -1.62 -36.07
CA GLU A 177 -19.22 -2.85 -36.71
C GLU A 177 -19.85 -4.11 -36.11
N GLU A 178 -20.47 -4.95 -36.94
CA GLU A 178 -20.86 -6.33 -36.57
C GLU A 178 -19.65 -7.29 -36.56
N GLN A 179 -18.42 -6.75 -36.45
CA GLN A 179 -17.17 -7.48 -36.61
C GLN A 179 -16.45 -7.73 -35.26
N PRO A 180 -15.72 -8.86 -35.13
CA PRO A 180 -15.05 -9.24 -33.90
C PRO A 180 -13.77 -8.41 -33.65
N MET A 181 -13.92 -7.20 -33.10
CA MET A 181 -12.79 -6.38 -32.64
C MET A 181 -11.93 -7.08 -31.57
N ARG A 182 -10.61 -6.88 -31.67
CA ARG A 182 -9.61 -7.35 -30.70
C ARG A 182 -9.03 -6.16 -29.93
N PHE A 183 -9.27 -6.11 -28.63
CA PHE A 183 -8.73 -5.10 -27.73
C PHE A 183 -7.42 -5.61 -27.10
N GLU A 184 -6.28 -5.18 -27.64
CA GLU A 184 -4.97 -5.58 -27.14
C GLU A 184 -4.46 -4.60 -26.08
N PHE A 185 -4.01 -5.12 -24.94
CA PHE A 185 -3.27 -4.38 -23.91
C PHE A 185 -1.80 -4.82 -23.93
N PRO A 186 -0.98 -4.32 -24.87
CA PRO A 186 0.27 -4.96 -25.30
C PRO A 186 1.35 -5.02 -24.23
N LYS A 187 1.25 -4.22 -23.15
CA LYS A 187 2.25 -4.14 -22.08
C LYS A 187 1.77 -4.59 -20.70
N VAL A 188 0.48 -4.88 -20.53
CA VAL A 188 -0.08 -5.20 -19.20
C VAL A 188 0.55 -6.49 -18.69
N SER A 189 1.37 -6.35 -17.66
CA SER A 189 2.15 -7.42 -17.05
C SER A 189 1.57 -7.90 -15.70
N SER A 190 0.72 -7.06 -15.12
CA SER A 190 0.06 -7.23 -13.83
C SER A 190 -1.41 -6.85 -13.96
N LEU A 191 -2.32 -7.79 -13.65
CA LEU A 191 -3.76 -7.59 -13.69
C LEU A 191 -4.39 -8.02 -12.35
N VAL A 192 -5.16 -7.12 -11.74
CA VAL A 192 -5.95 -7.38 -10.53
C VAL A 192 -7.42 -7.12 -10.82
N VAL A 193 -8.27 -8.13 -10.60
CA VAL A 193 -9.72 -8.07 -10.83
C VAL A 193 -10.42 -8.80 -9.68
N GLU A 194 -10.79 -8.07 -8.62
CA GLU A 194 -11.35 -8.69 -7.40
C GLU A 194 -12.71 -8.12 -6.99
N ASP A 195 -13.57 -8.98 -6.45
CA ASP A 195 -14.91 -8.66 -5.91
C ASP A 195 -15.87 -7.91 -6.87
N LEU A 196 -15.71 -8.03 -8.20
CA LEU A 196 -16.56 -7.35 -9.18
C LEU A 196 -17.94 -8.03 -9.35
N LYS A 197 -18.81 -7.85 -8.36
CA LYS A 197 -20.12 -8.53 -8.25
C LYS A 197 -21.11 -8.27 -9.40
N GLN A 198 -20.88 -7.24 -10.22
CA GLN A 198 -21.76 -6.86 -11.34
C GLN A 198 -21.20 -7.25 -12.71
N LEU A 199 -19.96 -7.76 -12.79
CA LEU A 199 -19.29 -8.11 -14.03
C LEU A 199 -19.97 -9.34 -14.66
N LYS A 200 -20.71 -9.11 -15.76
CA LYS A 200 -21.40 -10.18 -16.51
C LYS A 200 -20.56 -10.69 -17.67
N CYS A 201 -19.71 -9.83 -18.21
CA CYS A 201 -18.79 -10.14 -19.30
C CYS A 201 -17.66 -9.10 -19.32
N PRO A 202 -16.46 -9.44 -19.81
CA PRO A 202 -15.40 -8.43 -20.00
C PRO A 202 -15.76 -7.37 -21.06
N TYR A 203 -16.63 -7.71 -22.01
CA TYR A 203 -17.13 -6.89 -23.12
C TYR A 203 -18.50 -7.43 -23.59
N LYS A 204 -19.29 -6.61 -24.31
CA LYS A 204 -20.41 -7.10 -25.13
C LYS A 204 -19.92 -7.52 -26.53
N GLY A 205 -20.78 -8.24 -27.27
CA GLY A 205 -20.51 -8.62 -28.66
C GLY A 205 -19.45 -9.73 -28.80
N GLN A 206 -19.07 -10.02 -30.05
CA GLN A 206 -18.07 -11.04 -30.39
C GLN A 206 -16.62 -10.51 -30.31
N HIS A 207 -16.33 -9.67 -29.32
CA HIS A 207 -15.00 -9.07 -29.18
C HIS A 207 -14.03 -10.03 -28.45
N THR A 208 -12.78 -9.60 -28.23
CA THR A 208 -11.79 -10.34 -27.43
C THR A 208 -10.82 -9.35 -26.78
N ILE A 209 -10.41 -9.58 -25.54
CA ILE A 209 -9.33 -8.81 -24.89
C ILE A 209 -8.08 -9.68 -24.80
N LEU A 210 -6.93 -9.15 -25.23
CA LEU A 210 -5.66 -9.86 -25.26
C LEU A 210 -4.65 -9.24 -24.29
N TRP A 211 -4.00 -10.08 -23.48
CA TRP A 211 -3.02 -9.68 -22.45
C TRP A 211 -1.64 -10.33 -22.72
N PRO A 212 -1.00 -10.08 -23.88
CA PRO A 212 0.12 -10.88 -24.37
C PRO A 212 1.36 -10.87 -23.45
N MET A 213 1.55 -9.83 -22.64
CA MET A 213 2.67 -9.72 -21.70
C MET A 213 2.32 -10.03 -20.23
N LEU A 214 1.11 -10.55 -19.95
CA LEU A 214 0.65 -10.79 -18.58
C LEU A 214 1.48 -11.85 -17.87
N LYS A 215 2.10 -11.47 -16.74
CA LYS A 215 2.94 -12.34 -15.90
C LYS A 215 2.30 -12.63 -14.55
N THR A 216 1.50 -11.70 -14.01
CA THR A 216 0.83 -11.86 -12.73
C THR A 216 -0.65 -11.51 -12.80
N LEU A 217 -1.51 -12.43 -12.37
CA LEU A 217 -2.97 -12.26 -12.30
C LEU A 217 -3.44 -12.44 -10.86
N ARG A 218 -4.30 -11.54 -10.37
CA ARG A 218 -4.92 -11.61 -9.03
C ARG A 218 -6.43 -11.46 -9.16
N THR A 219 -7.20 -12.46 -8.72
CA THR A 219 -8.64 -12.52 -8.96
C THR A 219 -9.38 -13.46 -8.00
N ASN A 220 -10.70 -13.36 -7.89
CA ASN A 220 -11.56 -14.39 -7.31
C ASN A 220 -11.83 -15.49 -8.39
N CYS A 221 -12.22 -16.72 -8.01
CA CYS A 221 -12.44 -17.81 -8.98
C CYS A 221 -13.54 -17.52 -10.01
N SER A 222 -14.63 -16.86 -9.62
CA SER A 222 -15.70 -16.47 -10.55
C SER A 222 -15.20 -15.46 -11.59
N ALA A 223 -14.57 -14.37 -11.15
CA ALA A 223 -13.98 -13.38 -12.05
C ALA A 223 -12.90 -13.97 -12.98
N LEU A 224 -12.16 -15.00 -12.54
CA LEU A 224 -11.21 -15.73 -13.39
C LEU A 224 -11.91 -16.47 -14.54
N LEU A 225 -13.09 -17.06 -14.30
CA LEU A 225 -13.90 -17.66 -15.37
C LEU A 225 -14.36 -16.58 -16.37
N MET A 226 -14.81 -15.41 -15.90
CA MET A 226 -15.26 -14.33 -16.79
C MET A 226 -14.11 -13.76 -17.65
N ILE A 227 -12.91 -13.59 -17.08
CA ILE A 227 -11.72 -13.06 -17.77
C ILE A 227 -11.24 -14.02 -18.87
N MET A 228 -11.36 -15.33 -18.66
CA MET A 228 -11.02 -16.36 -19.65
C MET A 228 -12.20 -16.72 -20.58
N ALA A 229 -13.28 -15.93 -20.56
CA ALA A 229 -14.54 -16.18 -21.29
C ALA A 229 -15.05 -17.63 -21.13
N LEU A 230 -14.87 -18.23 -19.95
CA LEU A 230 -14.95 -19.68 -19.79
C LEU A 230 -16.38 -20.25 -19.87
N GLU A 231 -17.41 -19.40 -19.79
CA GLU A 231 -18.79 -19.80 -20.09
C GLU A 231 -19.02 -19.97 -21.60
N ASP A 232 -18.54 -19.03 -22.44
CA ASP A 232 -18.55 -19.19 -23.90
C ASP A 232 -17.69 -20.38 -24.33
N VAL A 233 -16.53 -20.56 -23.70
CA VAL A 233 -15.66 -21.72 -23.94
C VAL A 233 -16.35 -23.03 -23.55
N ARG A 234 -17.22 -23.07 -22.54
CA ARG A 234 -18.03 -24.28 -22.22
C ARG A 234 -19.09 -24.55 -23.28
N LEU A 235 -19.83 -23.53 -23.71
CA LEU A 235 -20.78 -23.64 -24.82
C LEU A 235 -20.11 -24.10 -26.12
N MET A 236 -18.81 -23.86 -26.27
CA MET A 236 -17.97 -24.40 -27.34
C MET A 236 -17.43 -25.82 -27.04
N GLN A 237 -17.04 -26.13 -25.80
CA GLN A 237 -16.63 -27.49 -25.38
C GLN A 237 -17.75 -28.52 -25.59
N GLU A 238 -19.01 -28.18 -25.28
CA GLU A 238 -20.17 -29.03 -25.55
C GLU A 238 -20.38 -29.33 -27.04
N ARG A 239 -19.85 -28.47 -27.92
CA ARG A 239 -19.98 -28.58 -29.39
C ARG A 239 -18.74 -29.21 -30.06
N LYS A 240 -17.56 -29.12 -29.44
CA LYS A 240 -16.28 -29.44 -30.10
C LYS A 240 -15.18 -30.06 -29.21
N GLY A 241 -15.38 -30.14 -27.90
CA GLY A 241 -14.48 -30.83 -26.97
C GLY A 241 -13.33 -30.00 -26.39
N ASN A 242 -12.60 -30.63 -25.46
CA ASN A 242 -11.72 -29.93 -24.50
C ASN A 242 -10.47 -29.26 -25.09
N GLY A 243 -10.06 -29.59 -26.32
CA GLY A 243 -8.80 -29.11 -26.91
C GLY A 243 -8.82 -27.62 -27.28
N GLU A 244 -9.92 -27.11 -27.85
CA GLU A 244 -10.02 -25.72 -28.30
C GLU A 244 -9.95 -24.72 -27.14
N ALA A 245 -10.40 -25.13 -25.95
CA ALA A 245 -10.39 -24.31 -24.73
C ALA A 245 -8.97 -23.94 -24.24
N ALA A 246 -8.00 -24.83 -24.41
CA ALA A 246 -6.62 -24.55 -24.01
C ALA A 246 -5.96 -23.53 -24.96
N MET A 247 -6.19 -23.67 -26.27
CA MET A 247 -5.61 -22.77 -27.28
C MET A 247 -6.08 -21.33 -27.12
N LEU A 248 -7.37 -21.11 -26.81
CA LEU A 248 -7.91 -19.76 -26.57
C LEU A 248 -7.26 -19.09 -25.34
N ILE A 249 -6.93 -19.85 -24.30
CA ILE A 249 -6.30 -19.30 -23.09
C ILE A 249 -4.79 -19.06 -23.32
N GLU A 250 -4.14 -19.87 -24.15
CA GLU A 250 -2.79 -19.56 -24.65
C GLU A 250 -2.75 -18.32 -25.58
N GLU A 251 -3.84 -17.98 -26.27
CA GLU A 251 -3.97 -16.72 -27.01
C GLU A 251 -4.22 -15.51 -26.07
N ILE A 252 -5.06 -15.66 -25.05
CA ILE A 252 -5.46 -14.56 -24.15
C ILE A 252 -4.39 -14.21 -23.10
N ILE A 253 -3.71 -15.21 -22.50
CA ILE A 253 -2.72 -15.05 -21.40
C ILE A 253 -1.49 -15.99 -21.53
N PRO A 254 -0.73 -15.97 -22.65
CA PRO A 254 0.35 -16.93 -22.92
C PRO A 254 1.45 -17.02 -21.85
N ASN A 255 1.77 -15.88 -21.20
CA ASN A 255 2.96 -15.70 -20.37
C ASN A 255 2.71 -15.73 -18.85
N LEU A 256 1.53 -16.20 -18.40
CA LEU A 256 1.14 -16.12 -16.99
C LEU A 256 2.00 -17.03 -16.09
N GLU A 257 2.83 -16.43 -15.23
CA GLU A 257 3.74 -17.15 -14.32
C GLU A 257 3.22 -17.23 -12.88
N GLN A 258 2.41 -16.26 -12.45
CA GLN A 258 1.90 -16.14 -11.08
C GLN A 258 0.39 -15.89 -11.07
N LEU A 259 -0.35 -16.75 -10.36
CA LEU A 259 -1.77 -16.57 -10.08
C LEU A 259 -2.00 -16.38 -8.58
N ARG A 260 -2.75 -15.33 -8.20
CA ARG A 260 -3.28 -15.15 -6.85
C ARG A 260 -4.81 -15.30 -6.87
N LEU A 261 -5.31 -16.31 -6.18
CA LEU A 261 -6.75 -16.57 -6.04
C LEU A 261 -7.25 -16.05 -4.69
N ARG A 262 -8.30 -15.22 -4.72
CA ARG A 262 -8.87 -14.63 -3.49
C ARG A 262 -9.69 -15.61 -2.66
N ASP A 263 -10.48 -16.43 -3.35
CA ASP A 263 -11.43 -17.40 -2.77
C ASP A 263 -11.20 -18.76 -3.43
N LEU A 264 -10.86 -19.79 -2.65
CA LEU A 264 -10.54 -21.14 -3.16
C LEU A 264 -11.71 -22.14 -3.03
N VAL A 265 -12.94 -21.64 -3.11
CA VAL A 265 -14.19 -22.37 -2.80
C VAL A 265 -14.79 -23.01 -4.04
N GLY A 266 -15.26 -24.27 -3.91
CA GLY A 266 -16.23 -24.93 -4.81
C GLY A 266 -15.75 -25.23 -6.23
N ASP A 267 -15.56 -24.19 -7.02
CA ASP A 267 -15.48 -24.21 -8.48
C ASP A 267 -14.06 -24.51 -9.02
N VAL A 268 -13.26 -25.26 -8.27
CA VAL A 268 -11.93 -25.72 -8.71
C VAL A 268 -12.02 -26.84 -9.77
N ASP A 269 -13.12 -27.58 -9.78
CA ASP A 269 -13.38 -28.61 -10.80
C ASP A 269 -14.00 -28.06 -12.10
N GLN A 270 -14.49 -26.81 -12.05
CA GLN A 270 -15.03 -26.07 -13.18
C GLN A 270 -13.96 -25.59 -14.20
N PHE A 271 -12.67 -25.74 -13.89
CA PHE A 271 -11.55 -25.46 -14.79
C PHE A 271 -11.15 -26.73 -15.57
N PRO A 272 -10.72 -26.64 -16.85
CA PRO A 272 -10.15 -27.78 -17.57
C PRO A 272 -8.84 -28.31 -16.93
N PRO A 273 -8.46 -29.57 -17.20
CA PRO A 273 -7.09 -30.03 -16.94
C PRO A 273 -6.09 -29.28 -17.84
N ASN A 274 -4.82 -29.21 -17.40
CA ASN A 274 -3.71 -28.55 -18.11
C ASN A 274 -3.84 -27.03 -18.37
N LEU A 275 -4.80 -26.33 -17.75
CA LEU A 275 -5.06 -24.90 -17.99
C LEU A 275 -3.89 -23.94 -17.68
N PHE A 276 -2.93 -24.37 -16.85
CA PHE A 276 -1.91 -23.52 -16.25
C PHE A 276 -0.48 -24.08 -16.45
N PRO A 277 -0.03 -24.33 -17.69
CA PRO A 277 1.25 -25.01 -17.94
C PRO A 277 2.46 -24.18 -17.48
N HIS A 278 2.38 -22.84 -17.57
CA HIS A 278 3.48 -21.92 -17.30
C HIS A 278 3.54 -21.39 -15.86
N ILE A 279 2.54 -21.69 -15.01
CA ILE A 279 2.46 -21.12 -13.66
C ILE A 279 3.50 -21.74 -12.72
N LYS A 280 4.33 -20.85 -12.15
CA LYS A 280 5.44 -21.14 -11.23
C LYS A 280 5.11 -20.78 -9.78
N VAL A 281 4.14 -19.88 -9.57
CA VAL A 281 3.74 -19.37 -8.25
C VAL A 281 2.22 -19.33 -8.12
N LEU A 282 1.68 -19.99 -7.10
CA LEU A 282 0.26 -19.91 -6.74
C LEU A 282 0.12 -19.30 -5.35
N LYS A 283 -0.70 -18.24 -5.24
CA LYS A 283 -0.98 -17.57 -3.97
C LYS A 283 -2.47 -17.72 -3.64
N GLY A 284 -2.80 -18.56 -2.66
CA GLY A 284 -4.15 -18.67 -2.12
C GLY A 284 -4.39 -17.64 -1.04
N HIS A 285 -5.46 -16.86 -1.15
CA HIS A 285 -6.06 -16.14 -0.03
C HIS A 285 -7.34 -16.89 0.40
N HIS A 286 -8.05 -16.38 1.42
CA HIS A 286 -9.27 -16.92 2.06
C HIS A 286 -9.96 -18.18 1.45
N GLY A 287 -10.26 -19.15 2.32
CA GLY A 287 -11.21 -20.23 2.04
C GLY A 287 -10.64 -21.62 2.31
N GLY A 288 -11.05 -22.24 3.42
CA GLY A 288 -10.66 -23.60 3.80
C GLY A 288 -11.37 -24.68 2.98
N SER A 289 -11.01 -24.81 1.71
CA SER A 289 -11.55 -25.85 0.82
C SER A 289 -10.75 -27.15 0.96
N PRO A 290 -11.40 -28.32 1.19
CA PRO A 290 -10.71 -29.62 1.16
C PRO A 290 -10.07 -29.93 -0.20
N PHE A 291 -10.58 -29.31 -1.28
CA PHE A 291 -10.19 -29.63 -2.65
C PHE A 291 -8.94 -28.89 -3.15
N ILE A 292 -8.37 -27.95 -2.38
CA ILE A 292 -7.19 -27.18 -2.84
C ILE A 292 -6.01 -28.09 -3.21
N PHE A 293 -5.78 -29.17 -2.47
CA PHE A 293 -4.68 -30.10 -2.75
C PHE A 293 -4.92 -31.00 -3.97
N PHE A 294 -6.18 -31.17 -4.41
CA PHE A 294 -6.49 -31.75 -5.73
C PHE A 294 -6.28 -30.72 -6.84
N PHE A 295 -6.67 -29.46 -6.62
CA PHE A 295 -6.41 -28.37 -7.57
C PHE A 295 -4.91 -28.16 -7.80
N LEU A 296 -4.06 -28.27 -6.77
CA LEU A 296 -2.60 -28.23 -6.90
C LEU A 296 -2.03 -29.30 -7.87
N ARG A 297 -2.65 -30.49 -7.99
CA ARG A 297 -2.19 -31.53 -8.93
C ARG A 297 -2.30 -31.09 -10.41
N ARG A 298 -2.99 -29.98 -10.70
CA ARG A 298 -3.15 -29.40 -12.05
C ARG A 298 -2.00 -28.46 -12.46
N PHE A 299 -1.07 -28.11 -11.55
CA PHE A 299 0.01 -27.14 -11.77
C PHE A 299 1.39 -27.82 -11.88
N TYR A 300 1.67 -28.42 -13.04
CA TYR A 300 2.87 -29.25 -13.28
C TYR A 300 4.23 -28.55 -13.12
N ASN A 301 4.26 -27.21 -13.13
CA ASN A 301 5.49 -26.40 -13.02
C ASN A 301 5.59 -25.56 -11.72
N LEU A 302 4.72 -25.81 -10.73
CA LEU A 302 4.60 -25.00 -9.51
C LEU A 302 5.84 -25.10 -8.60
N LYS A 303 6.50 -23.96 -8.35
CA LYS A 303 7.74 -23.88 -7.53
C LYS A 303 7.50 -23.25 -6.16
N SER A 304 6.54 -22.34 -6.06
CA SER A 304 6.19 -21.62 -4.83
C SER A 304 4.69 -21.71 -4.57
N LEU A 305 4.32 -22.07 -3.35
CA LEU A 305 2.95 -22.05 -2.86
C LEU A 305 2.87 -21.11 -1.66
N GLU A 306 1.95 -20.15 -1.71
CA GLU A 306 1.77 -19.16 -0.66
C GLU A 306 0.31 -19.14 -0.22
N PHE A 307 0.05 -19.26 1.09
CA PHE A 307 -1.29 -19.14 1.66
C PHE A 307 -1.35 -17.95 2.62
N ASP A 308 -2.33 -17.07 2.43
CA ASP A 308 -2.57 -15.87 3.21
C ASP A 308 -3.99 -15.90 3.76
N SER A 309 -4.13 -15.89 5.09
CA SER A 309 -5.43 -15.88 5.77
C SER A 309 -6.33 -17.07 5.38
N PHE A 310 -5.69 -18.22 5.11
CA PHE A 310 -6.29 -19.51 4.79
C PHE A 310 -6.73 -20.25 6.05
N ASP A 311 -7.75 -21.11 5.93
CA ASP A 311 -8.33 -21.87 7.06
C ASP A 311 -8.06 -23.37 6.91
N PHE A 312 -7.45 -23.98 7.93
CA PHE A 312 -7.05 -25.39 7.91
C PHE A 312 -8.07 -26.35 8.54
N GLU A 313 -9.24 -25.89 8.99
CA GLU A 313 -10.24 -26.73 9.68
C GLU A 313 -10.69 -27.93 8.84
N HIS A 314 -10.92 -27.74 7.53
CA HIS A 314 -11.48 -28.75 6.63
C HIS A 314 -10.46 -29.35 5.65
N VAL A 315 -9.15 -29.27 5.92
CA VAL A 315 -8.13 -29.90 5.05
C VAL A 315 -8.11 -31.42 5.24
N VAL A 316 -8.77 -32.13 4.33
CA VAL A 316 -8.92 -33.60 4.33
C VAL A 316 -7.67 -34.30 3.75
N PRO A 317 -7.19 -35.41 4.34
CA PRO A 317 -6.12 -36.24 3.75
C PRO A 317 -6.49 -36.76 2.35
N CYS A 318 -5.60 -36.55 1.38
CA CYS A 318 -5.97 -36.43 -0.04
C CYS A 318 -6.10 -37.75 -0.84
N LYS A 319 -6.54 -38.84 -0.18
CA LYS A 319 -6.61 -40.24 -0.66
C LYS A 319 -6.53 -40.40 -2.18
N GLY A 320 -5.33 -40.48 -2.72
CA GLY A 320 -5.11 -40.56 -4.17
C GLY A 320 -3.67 -40.87 -4.54
N ASP A 321 -3.48 -41.42 -5.74
CA ASP A 321 -2.24 -42.09 -6.15
C ASP A 321 -0.97 -41.22 -5.96
N VAL A 322 0.12 -41.88 -5.55
CA VAL A 322 1.31 -41.28 -4.91
C VAL A 322 2.47 -41.10 -5.91
N GLY A 323 2.25 -41.39 -7.19
CA GLY A 323 3.30 -41.58 -8.19
C GLY A 323 4.18 -40.38 -8.56
N THR A 324 3.71 -39.13 -8.39
CA THR A 324 4.41 -37.93 -8.91
C THR A 324 4.95 -37.02 -7.80
N PRO A 325 6.29 -36.90 -7.62
CA PRO A 325 6.88 -35.95 -6.69
C PRO A 325 6.55 -34.50 -7.05
N SER A 326 6.16 -33.72 -6.05
CA SER A 326 5.78 -32.31 -6.22
C SER A 326 6.97 -31.41 -6.61
N PRO A 327 6.84 -30.50 -7.58
CA PRO A 327 7.89 -29.52 -7.93
C PRO A 327 8.04 -28.37 -6.91
N ILE A 328 7.16 -28.28 -5.90
CA ILE A 328 7.14 -27.20 -4.91
C ILE A 328 8.41 -27.21 -4.06
N LYS A 329 9.08 -26.05 -3.99
CA LYS A 329 10.32 -25.83 -3.23
C LYS A 329 10.18 -24.76 -2.14
N ASN A 330 9.16 -23.89 -2.24
CA ASN A 330 8.88 -22.86 -1.25
C ASN A 330 7.43 -22.97 -0.78
N LEU A 331 7.22 -22.87 0.53
CA LEU A 331 5.90 -22.75 1.16
C LEU A 331 5.90 -21.53 2.08
N GLN A 332 5.01 -20.58 1.82
CA GLN A 332 4.71 -19.49 2.75
C GLN A 332 3.32 -19.68 3.34
N LEU A 333 3.21 -19.59 4.66
CA LEU A 333 1.96 -19.54 5.40
C LEU A 333 1.88 -18.20 6.12
N THR A 334 0.82 -17.44 5.91
CA THR A 334 0.61 -16.11 6.48
C THR A 334 -0.79 -16.03 7.07
N SER A 335 -0.93 -15.49 8.29
CA SER A 335 -2.19 -15.23 8.98
C SER A 335 -3.16 -16.44 9.05
N SER A 336 -2.63 -17.67 8.99
CA SER A 336 -3.42 -18.88 8.80
C SER A 336 -4.14 -19.31 10.07
N LYS A 337 -5.40 -19.72 9.93
CA LYS A 337 -6.33 -20.07 11.02
C LYS A 337 -6.52 -21.58 11.18
N ASN A 338 -6.88 -22.01 12.39
CA ASN A 338 -7.11 -23.41 12.78
C ASN A 338 -5.89 -24.34 12.60
N LEU A 339 -4.72 -23.78 12.25
CA LEU A 339 -3.49 -24.47 11.93
C LEU A 339 -2.68 -24.78 13.19
N LYS A 340 -3.11 -25.76 13.99
CA LYS A 340 -2.40 -26.14 15.24
C LYS A 340 -1.04 -26.80 15.01
N HIS A 341 -0.93 -27.57 13.92
CA HIS A 341 0.29 -28.20 13.41
C HIS A 341 0.21 -28.27 11.88
N ILE A 342 1.34 -28.10 11.18
CA ILE A 342 1.39 -28.20 9.71
C ILE A 342 1.43 -29.68 9.28
N TRP A 343 2.26 -30.49 9.95
CA TRP A 343 2.41 -31.91 9.63
C TRP A 343 1.83 -32.83 10.70
N LYS A 344 0.67 -33.42 10.40
CA LYS A 344 0.05 -34.53 11.14
C LYS A 344 0.63 -35.87 10.63
N LYS A 345 0.69 -36.91 11.47
CA LYS A 345 1.33 -38.20 11.13
C LYS A 345 0.75 -38.87 9.90
N ASP A 346 -0.58 -38.79 9.71
CA ASP A 346 -1.32 -39.47 8.64
C ASP A 346 -1.62 -38.53 7.45
N SER A 347 -0.75 -37.56 7.18
CA SER A 347 -1.01 -36.47 6.24
C SER A 347 -0.22 -36.55 4.93
N GLU A 348 -0.94 -36.73 3.82
CA GLU A 348 -0.37 -36.69 2.45
C GLU A 348 0.33 -35.37 2.09
N LEU A 349 0.07 -34.30 2.86
CA LEU A 349 0.82 -33.03 2.77
C LEU A 349 2.33 -33.24 2.91
N GLY A 350 2.77 -34.25 3.66
CA GLY A 350 4.19 -34.62 3.77
C GLY A 350 4.82 -35.01 2.42
N HIS A 351 4.06 -35.69 1.55
CA HIS A 351 4.49 -36.09 0.21
C HIS A 351 4.42 -34.92 -0.79
N ILE A 352 3.33 -34.14 -0.74
CA ILE A 352 3.15 -32.93 -1.59
C ILE A 352 4.22 -31.85 -1.29
N LEU A 353 4.78 -31.85 -0.08
CA LEU A 353 5.83 -30.93 0.38
C LEU A 353 7.18 -31.63 0.62
N SER A 354 7.44 -32.76 -0.04
CA SER A 354 8.68 -33.55 0.13
C SER A 354 9.95 -32.84 -0.38
N ASN A 355 9.83 -32.01 -1.42
CA ASN A 355 10.95 -31.29 -2.05
C ASN A 355 11.17 -29.86 -1.48
N LEU A 356 10.58 -29.56 -0.32
CA LEU A 356 10.58 -28.24 0.29
C LEU A 356 11.99 -27.80 0.74
N ARG A 357 12.37 -26.57 0.35
CA ARG A 357 13.65 -25.91 0.69
C ARG A 357 13.44 -24.69 1.58
N THR A 358 12.37 -23.93 1.36
CA THR A 358 12.03 -22.73 2.13
C THR A 358 10.68 -22.92 2.81
N LEU A 359 10.65 -22.77 4.13
CA LEU A 359 9.42 -22.68 4.91
C LEU A 359 9.37 -21.32 5.62
N THR A 360 8.35 -20.53 5.32
CA THR A 360 8.15 -19.19 5.90
C THR A 360 6.75 -19.14 6.53
N ILE A 361 6.67 -18.84 7.82
CA ILE A 361 5.42 -18.83 8.59
C ILE A 361 5.28 -17.49 9.31
N LYS A 362 4.17 -16.77 9.11
CA LYS A 362 3.98 -15.41 9.64
C LYS A 362 2.58 -15.21 10.19
N ASN A 363 2.42 -14.67 11.40
CA ASN A 363 1.12 -14.36 12.02
C ASN A 363 0.15 -15.57 12.17
N CYS A 364 0.63 -16.81 12.09
CA CYS A 364 -0.20 -18.00 12.26
C CYS A 364 -0.43 -18.23 13.76
N ASP A 365 -1.40 -17.51 14.34
CA ASP A 365 -1.57 -17.42 15.79
C ASP A 365 -1.88 -18.77 16.46
N ASP A 366 -2.66 -19.65 15.82
CA ASP A 366 -3.08 -20.95 16.37
C ASP A 366 -1.96 -22.02 16.41
N LEU A 367 -0.81 -21.76 15.78
CA LEU A 367 0.24 -22.75 15.55
C LEU A 367 1.05 -23.00 16.84
N ILE A 368 0.98 -24.23 17.35
CA ILE A 368 1.64 -24.64 18.60
C ILE A 368 3.11 -25.01 18.34
N ASN A 369 3.34 -25.81 17.29
CA ASN A 369 4.65 -26.20 16.76
C ASN A 369 4.49 -26.73 15.32
N LEU A 370 5.59 -26.98 14.60
CA LEU A 370 5.50 -27.38 13.19
C LEU A 370 4.86 -28.77 12.95
N GLY A 371 4.94 -29.68 13.92
CA GLY A 371 4.55 -31.08 13.76
C GLY A 371 5.71 -32.00 13.33
N ALA A 372 5.39 -33.22 12.90
CA ALA A 372 6.33 -34.35 12.86
C ALA A 372 6.49 -35.04 11.49
N SER A 373 6.75 -34.28 10.42
CA SER A 373 7.14 -34.84 9.11
C SER A 373 8.65 -35.06 9.02
N SER A 374 9.10 -36.30 9.15
CA SER A 374 10.50 -36.67 8.96
C SER A 374 10.97 -36.59 7.50
N VAL A 375 10.07 -36.40 6.53
CA VAL A 375 10.36 -36.35 5.09
C VAL A 375 10.54 -34.91 4.61
N SER A 376 9.56 -34.04 4.87
CA SER A 376 9.53 -32.67 4.33
C SER A 376 10.65 -31.77 4.86
N PHE A 377 11.24 -32.11 6.02
CA PHE A 377 12.34 -31.35 6.61
C PHE A 377 13.74 -31.74 6.11
N GLN A 378 13.91 -32.87 5.41
CA GLN A 378 15.25 -33.33 4.97
C GLN A 378 15.87 -32.40 3.93
N ASN A 379 15.04 -31.79 3.08
CA ASN A 379 15.47 -30.89 2.00
C ASN A 379 15.47 -29.39 2.43
N LEU A 380 15.04 -29.08 3.65
CA LEU A 380 14.81 -27.72 4.09
C LEU A 380 16.15 -27.00 4.34
N THR A 381 16.41 -25.92 3.58
CA THR A 381 17.59 -25.06 3.73
C THR A 381 17.31 -23.80 4.54
N THR A 382 16.05 -23.33 4.55
CA THR A 382 15.66 -22.07 5.18
C THR A 382 14.35 -22.24 5.95
N LEU A 383 14.38 -21.86 7.23
CA LEU A 383 13.22 -21.83 8.12
C LEU A 383 13.06 -20.42 8.70
N GLU A 384 11.95 -19.76 8.40
CA GLU A 384 11.59 -18.46 9.00
C GLU A 384 10.22 -18.56 9.66
N VAL A 385 10.12 -18.20 10.94
CA VAL A 385 8.85 -18.14 11.69
C VAL A 385 8.74 -16.81 12.42
N SER A 386 7.67 -16.05 12.21
CA SER A 386 7.44 -14.79 12.91
C SER A 386 6.01 -14.59 13.42
N CYS A 387 5.89 -13.90 14.55
CA CYS A 387 4.62 -13.40 15.09
C CYS A 387 3.55 -14.47 15.42
N CYS A 388 3.93 -15.72 15.68
CA CYS A 388 2.99 -16.80 16.02
C CYS A 388 2.70 -16.82 17.53
N LYS A 389 1.53 -16.33 17.95
CA LYS A 389 1.22 -16.09 19.38
C LYS A 389 1.02 -17.33 20.25
N MET A 390 0.56 -18.48 19.72
CA MET A 390 0.39 -19.71 20.51
C MET A 390 1.58 -20.68 20.41
N MET A 391 2.63 -20.33 19.67
CA MET A 391 3.79 -21.21 19.52
C MET A 391 4.57 -21.32 20.84
N THR A 392 4.70 -22.53 21.35
CA THR A 392 5.46 -22.85 22.56
C THR A 392 6.91 -23.21 22.24
N ASN A 393 7.10 -23.93 21.14
CA ASN A 393 8.36 -24.44 20.64
C ASN A 393 8.32 -24.58 19.11
N LEU A 394 9.48 -24.58 18.45
CA LEU A 394 9.54 -24.71 17.00
C LEU A 394 9.40 -26.19 16.59
N VAL A 395 10.24 -27.04 17.18
CA VAL A 395 10.39 -28.47 16.87
C VAL A 395 10.76 -29.26 18.13
N THR A 396 10.82 -30.59 18.02
CA THR A 396 11.37 -31.51 19.04
C THR A 396 12.80 -31.96 18.64
N PRO A 397 13.61 -32.54 19.53
CA PRO A 397 15.02 -32.86 19.23
C PRO A 397 15.16 -33.82 18.05
N LEU A 398 14.30 -34.85 18.02
CA LEU A 398 14.25 -35.85 16.95
C LEU A 398 13.85 -35.27 15.59
N VAL A 399 13.04 -34.21 15.56
CA VAL A 399 12.67 -33.49 14.33
C VAL A 399 13.81 -32.58 13.87
N PHE A 400 14.44 -31.87 14.80
CA PHE A 400 15.59 -31.00 14.52
C PHE A 400 16.79 -31.79 13.97
N GLU A 401 17.03 -33.01 14.48
CA GLU A 401 18.06 -33.93 13.98
C GLU A 401 17.88 -34.29 12.49
N LYS A 402 16.64 -34.24 11.95
CA LYS A 402 16.37 -34.53 10.52
C LYS A 402 16.45 -33.30 9.61
N MET A 403 16.61 -32.09 10.15
CA MET A 403 16.82 -30.85 9.39
C MET A 403 18.28 -30.73 8.86
N VAL A 404 18.80 -31.81 8.27
CA VAL A 404 20.23 -31.98 7.96
C VAL A 404 20.78 -31.00 6.90
N GLN A 405 19.90 -30.43 6.07
CA GLN A 405 20.25 -29.42 5.06
C GLN A 405 20.05 -27.97 5.51
N LEU A 406 19.57 -27.73 6.74
CA LEU A 406 19.19 -26.39 7.20
C LEU A 406 20.42 -25.47 7.30
N ILE A 407 20.37 -24.33 6.59
CA ILE A 407 21.43 -23.32 6.51
C ILE A 407 21.08 -22.08 7.35
N THR A 408 19.81 -21.68 7.33
CA THR A 408 19.33 -20.47 8.00
C THR A 408 18.07 -20.78 8.81
N MET A 409 18.10 -20.44 10.11
CA MET A 409 16.92 -20.42 10.97
C MET A 409 16.68 -18.99 11.48
N ARG A 410 15.46 -18.47 11.31
CA ARG A 410 15.00 -17.21 11.90
C ARG A 410 13.73 -17.43 12.68
N VAL A 411 13.70 -16.96 13.92
CA VAL A 411 12.49 -16.94 14.76
C VAL A 411 12.33 -15.54 15.35
N SER A 412 11.19 -14.88 15.12
CA SER A 412 10.96 -13.53 15.66
C SER A 412 9.56 -13.27 16.20
N ASP A 413 9.44 -12.40 17.21
CA ASP A 413 8.18 -11.84 17.70
C ASP A 413 7.13 -12.88 18.20
N CYS A 414 7.54 -14.14 18.41
CA CYS A 414 6.70 -15.22 18.92
C CYS A 414 6.69 -15.20 20.47
N THR A 415 5.77 -14.45 21.06
CA THR A 415 5.80 -14.07 22.49
C THR A 415 5.65 -15.21 23.50
N LYS A 416 5.13 -16.38 23.11
CA LYS A 416 4.99 -17.56 23.98
C LYS A 416 6.12 -18.59 23.89
N ILE A 417 7.06 -18.44 22.96
CA ILE A 417 8.17 -19.40 22.85
C ILE A 417 9.05 -19.30 24.10
N THR A 418 9.18 -20.41 24.82
CA THR A 418 10.10 -20.56 25.97
C THR A 418 11.41 -21.25 25.57
N GLU A 419 11.34 -22.15 24.58
CA GLU A 419 12.41 -22.98 24.06
C GLU A 419 12.28 -23.13 22.54
N ILE A 420 13.38 -23.11 21.76
CA ILE A 420 13.30 -23.29 20.29
C ILE A 420 13.13 -24.77 19.94
N VAL A 421 13.95 -25.62 20.57
CA VAL A 421 13.86 -27.08 20.47
C VAL A 421 13.35 -27.60 21.81
N ALA A 422 12.22 -28.30 21.80
CA ALA A 422 11.58 -28.80 23.02
C ALA A 422 12.42 -29.84 23.77
N ASN A 423 12.25 -29.94 25.08
CA ASN A 423 12.87 -31.02 25.85
C ASN A 423 12.03 -32.33 25.80
N GLU A 424 12.27 -33.16 24.79
CA GLU A 424 11.71 -34.50 24.64
C GLU A 424 12.80 -35.53 24.35
N GLY A 425 13.20 -36.33 25.35
CA GLY A 425 14.20 -37.39 25.14
C GLY A 425 14.95 -37.82 26.39
N ASP A 426 16.07 -38.52 26.17
CA ASP A 426 17.06 -38.86 27.19
C ASP A 426 18.19 -37.81 27.22
N TYR A 427 18.67 -37.51 28.42
CA TYR A 427 19.44 -36.32 28.80
C TYR A 427 20.89 -36.29 28.26
N HIS A 428 21.26 -37.27 27.43
CA HIS A 428 22.62 -37.48 26.92
C HIS A 428 22.70 -37.69 25.40
N GLN A 429 21.61 -37.54 24.64
CA GLN A 429 21.67 -37.64 23.18
C GLN A 429 22.57 -36.54 22.57
N THR A 430 23.39 -36.93 21.59
CA THR A 430 24.21 -36.00 20.79
C THR A 430 23.49 -35.64 19.49
N ILE A 431 23.35 -34.34 19.22
CA ILE A 431 22.66 -33.78 18.05
C ILE A 431 23.70 -33.06 17.18
N VAL A 432 23.88 -33.52 15.93
CA VAL A 432 24.90 -33.00 15.01
C VAL A 432 24.26 -32.15 13.92
N VAL A 433 24.36 -30.83 14.08
CA VAL A 433 23.82 -29.84 13.15
C VAL A 433 24.90 -29.50 12.13
N ARG A 434 24.78 -30.07 10.92
CA ARG A 434 25.84 -30.02 9.90
C ARG A 434 25.94 -28.68 9.19
N ASN A 435 24.82 -28.15 8.68
CA ASN A 435 24.83 -27.09 7.66
C ASN A 435 24.42 -25.69 8.18
N LEU A 436 23.94 -25.57 9.42
CA LEU A 436 23.37 -24.32 9.93
C LEU A 436 24.48 -23.26 10.08
N LYS A 437 24.38 -22.18 9.29
CA LYS A 437 25.30 -21.04 9.27
C LYS A 437 24.78 -19.84 10.03
N CYS A 438 23.48 -19.55 9.92
CA CYS A 438 22.84 -18.35 10.49
C CYS A 438 21.67 -18.76 11.40
N LEU A 439 21.72 -18.31 12.65
CA LEU A 439 20.63 -18.45 13.63
C LEU A 439 20.25 -17.06 14.16
N GLN A 440 19.04 -16.60 13.84
CA GLN A 440 18.51 -15.32 14.31
C GLN A 440 17.31 -15.52 15.24
N LEU A 441 17.39 -14.92 16.44
CA LEU A 441 16.36 -14.90 17.46
C LEU A 441 16.06 -13.44 17.82
N SER A 442 14.87 -12.94 17.45
CA SER A 442 14.51 -11.52 17.58
C SER A 442 13.19 -11.34 18.37
N ASN A 443 13.16 -10.45 19.36
CA ASN A 443 11.96 -10.06 20.13
C ASN A 443 11.21 -11.24 20.81
N LEU A 444 11.93 -12.27 21.25
CA LEU A 444 11.34 -13.44 21.90
C LEU A 444 11.27 -13.22 23.43
N GLU A 445 10.24 -12.51 23.87
CA GLU A 445 10.05 -12.06 25.25
C GLU A 445 10.01 -13.18 26.30
N SER A 446 9.60 -14.40 25.93
CA SER A 446 9.48 -15.55 26.85
C SER A 446 10.62 -16.55 26.78
N LEU A 447 11.54 -16.39 25.83
CA LEU A 447 12.60 -17.35 25.57
C LEU A 447 13.60 -17.40 26.73
N THR A 448 13.77 -18.56 27.36
CA THR A 448 14.74 -18.79 28.45
C THR A 448 16.03 -19.44 27.95
N SER A 449 15.91 -20.32 26.94
CA SER A 449 17.01 -21.07 26.31
C SER A 449 16.66 -21.45 24.86
N PHE A 450 17.65 -21.85 24.06
CA PHE A 450 17.41 -22.50 22.77
C PHE A 450 16.88 -23.93 22.97
N CYS A 451 17.44 -24.66 23.94
CA CYS A 451 16.92 -25.94 24.43
C CYS A 451 17.34 -26.14 25.90
N PRO A 452 16.44 -26.43 26.85
CA PRO A 452 16.79 -26.57 28.26
C PRO A 452 17.31 -27.97 28.63
N GLY A 453 17.06 -29.00 27.81
CA GLY A 453 17.62 -30.34 28.05
C GLY A 453 19.14 -30.39 27.85
N SER A 454 19.82 -31.27 28.59
CA SER A 454 21.28 -31.40 28.62
C SER A 454 21.92 -32.09 27.39
N TYR A 455 21.27 -31.99 26.23
CA TYR A 455 21.75 -32.54 24.95
C TYR A 455 23.13 -31.99 24.55
N THR A 456 23.95 -32.83 23.91
CA THR A 456 25.22 -32.37 23.33
C THR A 456 25.00 -31.88 21.91
N PHE A 457 25.04 -30.57 21.67
CA PHE A 457 24.88 -29.99 20.33
C PHE A 457 26.23 -29.70 19.66
N ASN A 458 26.46 -30.32 18.50
CA ASN A 458 27.61 -30.05 17.63
C ASN A 458 27.17 -29.25 16.40
N PHE A 459 27.40 -27.94 16.41
CA PHE A 459 27.07 -27.02 15.31
C PHE A 459 28.28 -26.78 14.40
N LEU A 460 28.44 -27.61 13.36
CA LEU A 460 29.71 -27.69 12.60
C LEU A 460 30.01 -26.46 11.74
N CYS A 461 28.98 -25.74 11.26
CA CYS A 461 29.11 -24.62 10.32
C CYS A 461 28.54 -23.28 10.84
N LEU A 462 28.24 -23.15 12.14
CA LEU A 462 27.57 -21.96 12.68
C LEU A 462 28.50 -20.74 12.70
N GLU A 463 28.30 -19.85 11.74
CA GLU A 463 29.11 -18.66 11.47
C GLU A 463 28.54 -17.40 12.15
N GLU A 464 27.21 -17.32 12.26
CA GLU A 464 26.50 -16.16 12.76
C GLU A 464 25.34 -16.55 13.70
N VAL A 465 25.36 -15.95 14.90
CA VAL A 465 24.19 -15.89 15.79
C VAL A 465 23.78 -14.43 15.98
N VAL A 466 22.50 -14.12 15.80
CA VAL A 466 21.91 -12.80 16.05
C VAL A 466 20.89 -12.96 17.18
N VAL A 467 21.06 -12.22 18.27
CA VAL A 467 20.11 -12.18 19.38
C VAL A 467 19.72 -10.74 19.67
N GLU A 468 18.46 -10.43 19.43
CA GLU A 468 17.88 -9.11 19.61
C GLU A 468 16.62 -9.21 20.47
N GLY A 469 16.46 -8.36 21.49
CA GLY A 469 15.17 -8.23 22.18
C GLY A 469 14.66 -9.49 22.91
N CYS A 470 15.55 -10.40 23.35
CA CYS A 470 15.20 -11.63 24.06
C CYS A 470 15.60 -11.53 25.56
N PRO A 471 14.91 -10.72 26.40
CA PRO A 471 15.39 -10.31 27.73
C PRO A 471 15.47 -11.44 28.77
N LYS A 472 14.77 -12.57 28.55
CA LYS A 472 14.80 -13.73 29.46
C LYS A 472 15.88 -14.77 29.09
N LEU A 473 16.52 -14.63 27.93
CA LEU A 473 17.54 -15.57 27.43
C LEU A 473 18.84 -15.39 28.22
N LYS A 474 19.18 -16.38 29.05
CA LYS A 474 20.37 -16.37 29.94
C LYS A 474 21.45 -17.38 29.55
N ILE A 475 21.04 -18.46 28.88
CA ILE A 475 21.88 -19.54 28.38
C ILE A 475 21.30 -20.00 27.04
N PHE A 476 22.13 -20.58 26.17
CA PHE A 476 21.67 -21.21 24.95
C PHE A 476 21.18 -22.63 25.24
N SER A 477 21.96 -23.44 25.96
CA SER A 477 21.52 -24.72 26.54
C SER A 477 22.27 -25.06 27.83
N GLU A 478 21.72 -26.00 28.60
CA GLU A 478 22.37 -26.58 29.78
C GLU A 478 23.39 -27.67 29.41
N GLY A 479 23.20 -28.34 28.27
CA GLY A 479 24.10 -29.36 27.74
C GLY A 479 25.33 -28.81 27.03
N VAL A 480 26.24 -29.71 26.64
CA VAL A 480 27.53 -29.38 26.03
C VAL A 480 27.34 -28.76 24.64
N LEU A 481 27.91 -27.57 24.45
CA LEU A 481 27.88 -26.81 23.19
C LEU A 481 29.24 -26.83 22.48
N ASN A 482 29.23 -27.22 21.21
CA ASN A 482 30.41 -27.17 20.35
C ASN A 482 30.08 -26.36 19.09
N THR A 483 30.77 -25.21 18.93
CA THR A 483 30.48 -24.18 17.90
C THR A 483 31.78 -23.69 17.22
N PRO A 484 32.56 -24.58 16.57
CA PRO A 484 33.95 -24.29 16.18
C PRO A 484 34.14 -23.15 15.16
N GLN A 485 33.10 -22.78 14.41
CA GLN A 485 33.14 -21.68 13.43
C GLN A 485 32.59 -20.35 13.98
N LEU A 486 32.03 -20.33 15.20
CA LEU A 486 31.33 -19.16 15.73
C LEU A 486 32.34 -18.16 16.33
N GLN A 487 32.49 -17.01 15.69
CA GLN A 487 33.45 -15.96 16.08
C GLN A 487 32.79 -14.67 16.58
N GLN A 488 31.45 -14.55 16.48
CA GLN A 488 30.71 -13.39 16.99
C GLN A 488 29.20 -13.67 17.17
N VAL A 489 28.60 -13.01 18.16
CA VAL A 489 27.14 -12.87 18.32
C VAL A 489 26.77 -11.41 18.11
N LYS A 490 25.76 -11.13 17.28
CA LYS A 490 25.29 -9.76 16.98
C LYS A 490 24.07 -9.39 17.83
N LEU A 491 24.03 -8.14 18.29
CA LEU A 491 22.94 -7.58 19.12
C LEU A 491 21.69 -7.17 18.30
N ASN A 492 21.87 -6.93 16.99
CA ASN A 492 20.81 -6.85 15.98
C ASN A 492 21.41 -7.04 14.57
N SER A 493 20.56 -7.11 13.55
CA SER A 493 20.96 -7.30 12.15
C SER A 493 21.74 -6.12 11.53
N PHE A 494 21.60 -4.90 12.08
CA PHE A 494 22.22 -3.68 11.57
C PHE A 494 23.64 -3.44 12.09
N VAL A 495 24.01 -4.02 13.25
CA VAL A 495 25.35 -3.88 13.83
C VAL A 495 26.35 -4.78 13.08
N LYS A 496 27.30 -4.16 12.36
CA LYS A 496 28.32 -4.86 11.55
C LYS A 496 29.33 -5.69 12.37
N LYS A 497 29.47 -5.46 13.68
CA LYS A 497 30.46 -6.11 14.55
C LYS A 497 29.80 -6.65 15.82
N GLY A 498 29.74 -7.97 15.97
CA GLY A 498 29.27 -8.62 17.18
C GLY A 498 30.30 -8.65 18.31
N CYS A 499 29.97 -9.38 19.38
CA CYS A 499 30.88 -9.70 20.48
C CYS A 499 31.04 -11.22 20.64
N TRP A 500 32.14 -11.64 21.26
CA TRP A 500 32.41 -13.03 21.60
C TRP A 500 33.18 -13.11 22.91
N ALA A 501 32.81 -14.06 23.77
CA ALA A 501 33.40 -14.26 25.10
C ALA A 501 34.18 -15.59 25.20
N GLY A 502 34.38 -16.31 24.08
CA GLY A 502 34.94 -17.66 24.04
C GLY A 502 33.88 -18.75 24.00
N ASP A 503 32.73 -18.54 24.67
CA ASP A 503 31.55 -19.40 24.58
C ASP A 503 30.24 -18.61 24.38
N LEU A 504 29.21 -19.31 23.89
CA LEU A 504 27.93 -18.70 23.53
C LEU A 504 27.07 -18.32 24.76
N ASN A 505 27.11 -19.09 25.85
CA ASN A 505 26.33 -18.81 27.06
C ASN A 505 26.80 -17.50 27.73
N THR A 506 28.11 -17.36 27.97
CA THR A 506 28.71 -16.14 28.54
C THR A 506 28.52 -14.94 27.60
N THR A 507 28.63 -15.13 26.28
CA THR A 507 28.41 -14.05 25.31
C THR A 507 26.99 -13.48 25.40
N LEU A 508 25.97 -14.33 25.56
CA LEU A 508 24.57 -13.89 25.71
C LEU A 508 24.34 -13.12 27.02
N GLN A 509 24.98 -13.52 28.11
CA GLN A 509 24.87 -12.81 29.40
C GLN A 509 25.43 -11.38 29.33
N LEU A 510 26.53 -11.18 28.60
CA LEU A 510 27.14 -9.85 28.41
C LEU A 510 26.30 -8.90 27.52
N LEU A 511 25.50 -9.44 26.60
CA LEU A 511 24.66 -8.65 25.68
C LEU A 511 23.52 -7.92 26.39
N ASN A 512 22.94 -8.53 27.43
CA ASN A 512 21.81 -7.99 28.18
C ASN A 512 22.13 -6.72 29.01
N ILE A 513 23.41 -6.33 29.12
CA ILE A 513 23.88 -5.26 30.03
C ILE A 513 23.94 -3.87 29.34
N LYS A 514 23.84 -3.76 28.01
CA LYS A 514 24.37 -2.60 27.24
C LYS A 514 23.38 -1.61 26.58
N LYS A 515 22.05 -1.66 26.80
CA LYS A 515 21.06 -0.89 26.01
C LYS A 515 20.54 0.44 26.64
N VAL A 516 21.23 1.58 26.48
CA VAL A 516 20.68 2.94 26.77
C VAL A 516 21.33 4.08 25.91
N GLY A 517 20.55 4.87 25.14
CA GLY A 517 20.85 6.31 24.86
C GLY A 517 21.02 6.88 23.41
N CYS A 518 20.25 7.94 23.11
CA CYS A 518 20.58 9.19 22.37
C CYS A 518 20.61 9.36 20.81
N HIS A 519 20.04 10.52 20.40
CA HIS A 519 20.21 11.35 19.17
C HIS A 519 19.99 12.84 19.60
N GLY A 520 20.14 13.94 18.83
CA GLY A 520 20.51 14.26 17.43
C GLY A 520 20.50 15.81 17.21
N LEU A 521 20.68 16.36 15.99
CA LEU A 521 20.62 17.81 15.69
C LEU A 521 19.96 18.16 14.33
N GLY A 522 19.44 19.40 14.20
CA GLY A 522 19.22 20.07 12.89
C GLY A 522 17.84 20.70 12.64
N ALA A 523 16.81 20.31 13.39
CA ALA A 523 15.46 20.84 13.25
C ALA A 523 14.89 21.22 14.63
N LEU A 524 14.13 22.33 14.70
CA LEU A 524 13.44 22.71 15.94
C LEU A 524 12.07 22.01 16.00
N THR A 525 11.81 21.29 17.09
CA THR A 525 10.47 20.77 17.40
C THR A 525 9.94 21.47 18.66
N ILE A 526 8.82 22.16 18.51
CA ILE A 526 8.07 22.81 19.59
C ILE A 526 6.84 21.94 19.88
N SER A 527 6.61 21.63 21.15
CA SER A 527 5.63 20.63 21.58
C SER A 527 5.27 20.81 23.05
N ASP A 528 4.04 20.46 23.44
CA ASP A 528 3.61 20.43 24.85
C ASP A 528 4.45 19.44 25.69
N THR A 529 5.21 18.54 25.05
CA THR A 529 6.25 17.72 25.71
C THR A 529 7.46 18.52 26.21
N PHE A 530 7.61 19.77 25.76
CA PHE A 530 8.68 20.70 26.14
C PHE A 530 8.07 22.09 26.44
N PRO A 531 7.27 22.22 27.51
CA PRO A 531 6.45 23.42 27.75
C PRO A 531 7.28 24.71 27.91
N GLU A 532 8.52 24.60 28.37
CA GLU A 532 9.47 25.71 28.45
C GLU A 532 9.76 26.34 27.07
N LEU A 533 9.89 25.51 26.01
CA LEU A 533 10.09 26.00 24.65
C LEU A 533 8.86 26.71 24.09
N ILE A 534 7.66 26.27 24.48
CA ILE A 534 6.40 26.95 24.14
C ILE A 534 6.30 28.31 24.83
N GLU A 535 6.66 28.40 26.11
CA GLU A 535 6.66 29.67 26.84
C GLU A 535 7.72 30.66 26.30
N ILE A 536 8.90 30.15 25.90
CA ILE A 536 9.90 30.96 25.19
C ILE A 536 9.38 31.41 23.82
N TRP A 537 8.69 30.55 23.06
CA TRP A 537 8.10 30.90 21.77
C TRP A 537 7.01 31.96 21.89
N LYS A 538 6.14 31.90 22.92
CA LYS A 538 5.12 32.93 23.17
C LYS A 538 5.74 34.28 23.54
N LYS A 539 6.75 34.28 24.43
CA LYS A 539 7.30 35.50 25.02
C LYS A 539 8.29 36.20 24.09
N CYS A 540 9.15 35.45 23.41
CA CYS A 540 10.27 35.98 22.63
C CYS A 540 10.46 35.24 21.28
N PRO A 541 9.45 35.13 20.40
CA PRO A 541 9.59 34.39 19.14
C PRO A 541 10.71 34.96 18.27
N ARG A 542 10.82 36.30 18.18
CA ARG A 542 11.92 37.02 17.49
C ARG A 542 13.33 36.73 18.05
N ALA A 543 13.47 36.11 19.22
CA ALA A 543 14.75 35.62 19.76
C ALA A 543 15.04 34.18 19.30
N VAL A 544 14.04 33.29 19.26
CA VAL A 544 14.18 31.94 18.71
C VAL A 544 14.49 32.00 17.20
N LEU A 545 13.87 32.94 16.49
CA LEU A 545 14.11 33.17 15.05
C LEU A 545 15.47 33.83 14.73
N LYS A 546 16.25 34.24 15.74
CA LYS A 546 17.67 34.65 15.55
C LYS A 546 18.65 33.49 15.48
N LEU A 547 18.19 32.23 15.60
CA LEU A 547 19.00 31.05 15.32
C LEU A 547 19.21 30.92 13.80
N THR A 548 20.30 31.50 13.29
CA THR A 548 20.58 31.78 11.85
C THR A 548 20.71 30.57 10.92
N TYR A 549 20.34 29.37 11.36
CA TYR A 549 20.47 28.11 10.60
C TYR A 549 19.17 27.27 10.60
N LEU A 550 18.04 27.86 11.01
CA LEU A 550 16.78 27.16 11.23
C LEU A 550 16.02 26.87 9.91
N GLY A 551 16.42 25.81 9.21
CA GLY A 551 15.82 25.41 7.93
C GLY A 551 14.47 24.68 8.03
N LYS A 552 14.21 23.97 9.13
CA LYS A 552 12.95 23.25 9.40
C LYS A 552 12.44 23.56 10.82
N ILE A 553 11.15 23.88 10.93
CA ILE A 553 10.43 23.99 12.21
C ILE A 553 9.25 23.02 12.20
N LYS A 554 9.07 22.30 13.30
CA LYS A 554 7.90 21.44 13.57
C LYS A 554 7.17 21.93 14.82
N PHE A 555 5.86 22.10 14.72
CA PHE A 555 4.93 22.21 15.83
C PHE A 555 4.21 20.87 15.98
N TYR A 556 4.18 20.33 17.19
CA TYR A 556 3.59 19.03 17.48
C TYR A 556 2.85 19.07 18.80
N LYS A 557 1.52 18.92 18.82
CA LYS A 557 0.70 19.06 20.04
C LYS A 557 1.04 20.36 20.78
N CYS A 558 0.61 21.49 20.24
CA CYS A 558 0.83 22.80 20.86
C CYS A 558 -0.51 23.40 21.31
N SER A 559 -1.07 22.85 22.39
CA SER A 559 -2.46 23.09 22.83
C SER A 559 -2.71 24.47 23.44
N SER A 560 -1.69 25.34 23.42
CA SER A 560 -1.78 26.72 23.93
C SER A 560 -1.38 27.79 22.90
N LEU A 561 -1.34 27.42 21.61
CA LEU A 561 -1.13 28.33 20.49
C LEU A 561 -2.39 28.39 19.60
N LYS A 562 -2.88 29.61 19.33
CA LYS A 562 -3.95 29.89 18.34
C LYS A 562 -3.39 30.18 16.94
N CYS A 563 -2.18 30.70 16.86
CA CYS A 563 -1.39 30.84 15.64
C CYS A 563 0.10 30.59 15.93
N ILE A 564 0.89 30.34 14.89
CA ILE A 564 2.33 30.09 15.00
C ILE A 564 3.14 31.34 14.68
N PHE A 565 2.83 31.95 13.53
CA PHE A 565 3.51 33.12 13.01
C PHE A 565 2.54 34.30 12.92
N THR A 566 3.09 35.49 13.10
CA THR A 566 2.42 36.71 12.65
C THR A 566 3.19 37.33 11.48
N SER A 567 2.55 38.23 10.73
CA SER A 567 3.15 38.82 9.52
C SER A 567 4.49 39.53 9.78
N SER A 568 4.66 40.17 10.94
CA SER A 568 5.94 40.80 11.31
C SER A 568 7.08 39.80 11.60
N MET A 569 6.78 38.51 11.79
CA MET A 569 7.80 37.46 11.98
C MET A 569 8.43 37.02 10.65
N LEU A 570 7.70 37.14 9.53
CA LEU A 570 8.10 36.65 8.20
C LEU A 570 9.47 37.22 7.76
N LEU A 571 9.73 38.49 8.10
CA LEU A 571 10.99 39.19 7.82
C LEU A 571 12.24 38.51 8.42
N SER A 572 12.06 37.67 9.45
CA SER A 572 13.15 36.90 10.09
C SER A 572 13.37 35.51 9.47
N LEU A 573 12.39 34.95 8.75
CA LEU A 573 12.34 33.54 8.33
C LEU A 573 13.03 33.26 6.98
N LYS A 574 14.08 34.02 6.65
CA LYS A 574 14.68 34.06 5.30
C LYS A 574 15.32 32.76 4.81
N LEU A 575 15.56 31.79 5.71
CA LEU A 575 16.14 30.47 5.42
C LEU A 575 15.20 29.30 5.73
N LEU A 576 13.97 29.56 6.18
CA LEU A 576 13.01 28.50 6.52
C LEU A 576 12.48 27.87 5.23
N TRP A 577 12.82 26.59 5.00
CA TRP A 577 12.40 25.83 3.82
C TRP A 577 11.29 24.83 4.09
N ARG A 578 11.09 24.39 5.35
CA ARG A 578 9.96 23.52 5.74
C ARG A 578 9.25 23.92 7.03
N ILE A 579 7.93 23.98 6.95
CA ILE A 579 7.01 24.14 8.08
C ILE A 579 6.22 22.82 8.26
N GLU A 580 6.25 22.28 9.48
CA GLU A 580 5.41 21.15 9.90
C GLU A 580 4.50 21.58 11.06
N VAL A 581 3.19 21.30 10.96
CA VAL A 581 2.20 21.60 12.00
C VAL A 581 1.34 20.35 12.23
N LYS A 582 1.46 19.70 13.39
CA LYS A 582 0.86 18.38 13.63
C LYS A 582 0.14 18.28 14.98
N GLU A 583 -1.09 17.77 14.97
CA GLU A 583 -1.95 17.61 16.16
C GLU A 583 -2.19 18.93 16.94
N CYS A 584 -2.06 20.10 16.29
CA CYS A 584 -2.19 21.43 16.92
C CYS A 584 -3.66 21.87 17.01
N ASN A 585 -4.43 21.17 17.84
CA ASN A 585 -5.90 21.24 17.86
C ASN A 585 -6.51 22.58 18.31
N THR A 586 -5.77 23.50 18.94
CA THR A 586 -6.26 24.85 19.29
C THR A 586 -5.96 25.93 18.24
N MET A 587 -5.30 25.55 17.15
CA MET A 587 -4.84 26.48 16.13
C MET A 587 -5.98 26.90 15.20
N GLU A 588 -6.10 28.20 14.95
CA GLU A 588 -7.12 28.79 14.08
C GLU A 588 -6.51 29.11 12.70
N GLN A 589 -5.29 29.66 12.67
CA GLN A 589 -4.48 29.86 11.46
C GLN A 589 -3.00 29.58 11.74
N VAL A 590 -2.22 29.18 10.74
CA VAL A 590 -0.75 29.04 10.91
C VAL A 590 -0.09 30.42 10.93
N ILE A 591 -0.52 31.33 10.04
CA ILE A 591 -0.04 32.70 9.90
C ILE A 591 -1.23 33.67 9.99
N ARG A 592 -1.11 34.71 10.82
CA ARG A 592 -2.08 35.81 10.95
C ARG A 592 -1.41 37.15 10.63
N GLU A 593 -2.11 38.08 9.98
CA GLU A 593 -1.61 39.46 9.84
C GLU A 593 -1.67 40.22 11.19
N ASP A 594 -0.58 40.89 11.59
CA ASP A 594 -0.54 41.83 12.72
C ASP A 594 -1.32 43.12 12.38
N GLU A 595 -1.96 43.75 13.36
CA GLU A 595 -2.72 45.00 13.14
C GLU A 595 -1.83 46.26 12.99
N GLU A 596 -0.56 46.20 13.42
CA GLU A 596 0.36 47.36 13.47
C GLU A 596 1.32 47.47 12.27
N GLU A 597 1.73 48.71 12.01
CA GLU A 597 2.65 49.20 10.98
C GLU A 597 2.25 49.04 9.50
N ALA A 598 1.98 50.20 8.87
CA ALA A 598 1.85 50.38 7.42
C ALA A 598 3.22 50.26 6.70
N THR A 599 3.80 49.06 6.72
CA THR A 599 5.04 48.74 6.00
C THR A 599 4.76 48.43 4.53
N VAL A 600 5.44 49.15 3.62
CA VAL A 600 5.30 49.04 2.15
C VAL A 600 6.06 47.82 1.57
N HIS A 601 6.19 46.75 2.36
CA HIS A 601 6.91 45.54 1.98
C HIS A 601 5.93 44.42 1.63
N GLU A 602 6.21 43.70 0.55
CA GLU A 602 5.49 42.48 0.19
C GLU A 602 5.70 41.40 1.27
N PHE A 603 4.63 40.67 1.59
CA PHE A 603 4.75 39.50 2.44
C PHE A 603 5.13 38.30 1.57
N THR A 604 6.37 37.84 1.73
CA THR A 604 6.94 36.75 0.93
C THR A 604 7.64 35.75 1.84
N PHE A 605 7.48 34.46 1.57
CA PHE A 605 8.33 33.40 2.12
C PHE A 605 9.44 33.05 1.10
N PRO A 606 10.63 33.67 1.15
CA PRO A 606 11.59 33.61 0.03
C PRO A 606 12.27 32.25 -0.15
N LYS A 607 12.18 31.33 0.82
CA LYS A 607 12.81 30.00 0.77
C LYS A 607 11.90 28.84 1.19
N LEU A 608 10.64 29.08 1.53
CA LEU A 608 9.69 28.02 1.91
C LEU A 608 9.38 27.17 0.67
N SER A 609 9.86 25.93 0.67
CA SER A 609 9.57 24.96 -0.39
C SER A 609 8.53 23.93 0.03
N SER A 610 8.33 23.71 1.33
CA SER A 610 7.47 22.64 1.83
C SER A 610 6.60 23.07 3.03
N VAL A 611 5.29 22.83 2.93
CA VAL A 611 4.32 23.02 4.00
C VAL A 611 3.60 21.71 4.27
N GLU A 612 3.61 21.24 5.51
CA GLU A 612 2.94 20.02 5.96
C GLU A 612 2.06 20.32 7.18
N ILE A 613 0.75 20.05 7.07
CA ILE A 613 -0.25 20.27 8.11
C ILE A 613 -1.01 18.96 8.35
N GLU A 614 -1.09 18.50 9.60
CA GLU A 614 -1.74 17.23 9.95
C GLU A 614 -2.59 17.36 11.23
N ALA A 615 -3.81 16.82 11.22
CA ALA A 615 -4.66 16.64 12.40
C ALA A 615 -4.90 17.93 13.23
N CYS A 616 -5.11 19.07 12.56
CA CYS A 616 -5.31 20.37 13.21
C CYS A 616 -6.80 20.76 13.20
N SER A 617 -7.58 20.21 14.16
CA SER A 617 -9.05 20.22 14.12
C SER A 617 -9.76 21.58 14.10
N ASN A 618 -9.12 22.67 14.54
CA ASN A 618 -9.68 24.04 14.49
C ASN A 618 -9.13 24.91 13.36
N LEU A 619 -8.19 24.43 12.55
CA LEU A 619 -7.53 25.25 11.54
C LEU A 619 -8.50 25.61 10.41
N THR A 620 -8.69 26.90 10.15
CA THR A 620 -9.53 27.39 9.03
C THR A 620 -8.68 27.71 7.80
N ASN A 621 -7.47 28.24 8.00
CA ASN A 621 -6.59 28.71 6.93
C ASN A 621 -5.10 28.52 7.27
N PHE A 622 -4.24 28.39 6.27
CA PHE A 622 -2.79 28.50 6.48
C PHE A 622 -2.40 29.97 6.67
N TYR A 623 -2.93 30.86 5.82
CA TYR A 623 -2.80 32.32 5.95
C TYR A 623 -4.17 33.01 5.93
N LEU A 624 -4.31 34.02 6.80
CA LEU A 624 -5.44 34.95 6.84
C LEU A 624 -4.91 36.39 7.04
N GLY A 625 -5.26 37.29 6.12
CA GLY A 625 -4.87 38.70 6.18
C GLY A 625 -5.53 39.54 5.10
N SER A 626 -5.18 40.83 5.03
CA SER A 626 -5.73 41.80 4.06
C SER A 626 -4.83 42.03 2.83
N ARG A 627 -3.61 41.50 2.84
CA ARG A 627 -2.63 41.51 1.74
C ARG A 627 -2.43 40.09 1.20
N ALA A 628 -1.95 39.95 -0.03
CA ALA A 628 -1.50 38.66 -0.53
C ALA A 628 -0.21 38.21 0.20
N LEU A 629 -0.02 36.90 0.33
CA LEU A 629 1.20 36.28 0.85
C LEU A 629 1.82 35.42 -0.25
N GLU A 630 3.04 35.76 -0.66
CA GLU A 630 3.72 35.11 -1.76
C GLU A 630 4.61 33.93 -1.35
N PHE A 631 4.58 32.91 -2.20
CA PHE A 631 5.27 31.64 -2.02
C PHE A 631 6.14 31.29 -3.24
N PRO A 632 7.19 32.09 -3.55
CA PRO A 632 7.90 32.03 -4.82
C PRO A 632 8.62 30.70 -5.10
N ASN A 633 8.95 29.91 -4.07
CA ASN A 633 9.67 28.64 -4.18
C ASN A 633 8.89 27.43 -3.63
N LEU A 634 7.58 27.56 -3.40
CA LEU A 634 6.75 26.51 -2.76
C LEU A 634 6.43 25.38 -3.75
N SER A 635 7.16 24.27 -3.61
CA SER A 635 7.04 23.06 -4.43
C SER A 635 6.08 22.03 -3.82
N ASP A 636 5.95 21.96 -2.50
CA ASP A 636 5.25 20.88 -1.79
C ASP A 636 4.23 21.42 -0.78
N ILE A 637 2.96 21.10 -0.99
CA ILE A 637 1.87 21.35 -0.03
C ILE A 637 1.25 20.01 0.35
N ALA A 638 1.20 19.70 1.64
CA ALA A 638 0.52 18.53 2.20
C ALA A 638 -0.39 18.94 3.37
N ILE A 639 -1.68 18.65 3.28
CA ILE A 639 -2.69 19.01 4.29
C ILE A 639 -3.56 17.79 4.58
N ALA A 640 -3.63 17.33 5.83
CA ALA A 640 -4.43 16.18 6.25
C ALA A 640 -5.12 16.41 7.59
N GLY A 641 -6.25 15.75 7.86
CA GLY A 641 -6.94 15.84 9.16
C GLY A 641 -7.34 17.26 9.59
N CYS A 642 -7.64 18.16 8.65
CA CYS A 642 -7.97 19.57 8.93
C CYS A 642 -9.45 19.88 8.60
N PRO A 643 -10.43 19.33 9.37
CA PRO A 643 -11.84 19.30 8.99
C PRO A 643 -12.49 20.68 8.80
N LYS A 644 -12.04 21.71 9.52
CA LYS A 644 -12.56 23.09 9.42
C LYS A 644 -11.87 23.95 8.36
N MET A 645 -10.91 23.40 7.61
CA MET A 645 -10.16 24.19 6.64
C MET A 645 -11.03 24.60 5.45
N THR A 646 -11.08 25.91 5.16
CA THR A 646 -11.94 26.49 4.13
C THR A 646 -11.17 27.06 2.95
N ALA A 647 -9.97 27.61 3.17
CA ALA A 647 -9.09 28.13 2.14
C ALA A 647 -7.62 28.04 2.57
N PHE A 648 -6.67 27.83 1.64
CA PHE A 648 -5.24 27.85 1.98
C PHE A 648 -4.80 29.26 2.40
N SER A 649 -5.14 30.24 1.58
CA SER A 649 -4.90 31.67 1.79
C SER A 649 -6.20 32.42 1.55
N SER A 650 -6.63 33.28 2.48
CA SER A 650 -7.85 34.07 2.34
C SER A 650 -7.63 35.56 2.64
N LEU A 651 -8.29 36.40 1.83
CA LEU A 651 -8.18 37.86 1.87
C LEU A 651 -9.36 38.50 2.61
N ILE A 652 -9.09 39.23 3.68
CA ILE A 652 -10.09 40.00 4.43
C ILE A 652 -10.39 41.31 3.66
N SER A 653 -11.60 41.39 3.10
CA SER A 653 -12.09 42.61 2.44
C SER A 653 -12.37 43.72 3.45
N ARG A 654 -11.52 44.75 3.49
CA ARG A 654 -11.73 45.97 4.31
C ARG A 654 -12.81 46.87 3.69
N LYS A 655 -14.08 46.47 3.74
CA LYS A 655 -15.24 47.35 3.49
C LYS A 655 -15.83 47.88 4.79
N SER A 656 -15.24 48.95 5.29
CA SER A 656 -15.90 49.83 6.26
C SER A 656 -16.75 50.87 5.53
N ASP A 657 -18.06 50.64 5.39
CA ASP A 657 -19.06 51.62 5.83
C ASP A 657 -20.52 51.12 5.71
N LYS A 658 -21.44 51.84 6.35
CA LYS A 658 -22.84 51.46 6.55
C LYS A 658 -23.71 51.62 5.29
N VAL A 659 -24.42 50.56 4.90
CA VAL A 659 -25.82 50.65 4.45
C VAL A 659 -26.58 49.46 5.06
N VAL A 660 -27.78 49.71 5.61
CA VAL A 660 -28.69 48.64 6.03
C VAL A 660 -29.61 48.30 4.85
N GLY A 661 -29.64 47.05 4.44
CA GLY A 661 -30.56 46.53 3.42
C GLY A 661 -30.74 45.03 3.59
N GLU A 662 -31.99 44.59 3.77
CA GLU A 662 -32.32 43.18 3.98
C GLU A 662 -32.48 42.45 2.64
N GLN A 663 -31.54 41.57 2.27
CA GLN A 663 -31.80 40.46 1.35
C GLN A 663 -30.61 39.49 1.26
N GLY A 664 -30.91 38.18 1.13
CA GLY A 664 -29.95 37.14 0.77
C GLY A 664 -29.19 36.52 1.96
N VAL A 665 -29.25 35.20 2.06
CA VAL A 665 -28.22 34.42 2.75
C VAL A 665 -27.17 34.07 1.68
N GLU A 666 -26.04 34.76 1.68
CA GLU A 666 -24.90 34.39 0.85
C GLU A 666 -24.28 33.09 1.38
N ASP A 667 -24.43 31.99 0.64
CA ASP A 667 -23.85 30.67 0.97
C ASP A 667 -22.34 30.72 0.66
N ASN A 668 -21.55 31.22 1.63
CA ASN A 668 -20.09 31.40 1.53
C ASN A 668 -19.39 30.16 0.95
N THR A 669 -18.90 30.27 -0.29
CA THR A 669 -18.27 29.16 -1.01
C THR A 669 -16.88 28.82 -0.45
N THR A 670 -16.75 27.61 0.09
CA THR A 670 -15.52 27.11 0.72
C THR A 670 -14.55 26.53 -0.31
N THR A 671 -13.51 27.30 -0.61
CA THR A 671 -12.71 27.20 -1.83
C THR A 671 -11.21 27.31 -1.50
N LEU A 672 -10.38 26.35 -1.92
CA LEU A 672 -9.01 26.27 -1.41
C LEU A 672 -8.08 27.37 -1.95
N PHE A 673 -8.20 27.67 -3.25
CA PHE A 673 -7.47 28.73 -3.93
C PHE A 673 -8.40 29.60 -4.79
N CYS A 674 -8.26 30.92 -4.68
CA CYS A 674 -8.83 31.90 -5.60
C CYS A 674 -7.77 32.35 -6.62
N ASN A 675 -8.21 32.80 -7.80
CA ASN A 675 -7.34 33.09 -8.94
C ASN A 675 -6.63 34.46 -8.89
N LYS A 676 -5.78 34.68 -7.87
CA LYS A 676 -4.81 35.78 -7.75
C LYS A 676 -3.52 35.29 -7.09
#